data_AF-A0A8C3I8H4-F1
#
_entry.id   AF-A0A8C3I8H4-F1
#
_cell.length_a   1.000
_cell.length_b   1.000
_cell.length_c   1.000
_cell.angle_alpha   90.00
_cell.angle_beta   90.00
_cell.angle_gamma   90.00
#
_symmetry.space_group_name_H-M   'P 1'
#
loop_
_entity.id
_entity.type
_entity.pdbx_description
1 polymer ?
#
loop_
_entity_poly.entity_id
_entity_poly.type
_entity_poly.pdbx_seq_one_letter_code
_entity_poly.pdbx_strand_id
1 'polypeptide(L)'
;MVLVGAVRVVPSGKVYRQIFDDEVNLVRSLEEVRNKAEQHKFPMNSGRIPVIRDLEMCAGKGLLSHRQQKWVEGMPNDDFTENPVLYREITFRKAQESEDVIAAREVRGLSDFIIPEKTNSNIIERLSERRRGRHNEAVAVLQQGLACIGREMEPFILESGKLLLTKLSESDRAIELLFKKIESDTDLEAFSITSFGELWDAISQESLYRRQWIKEMDETLIKLEVARAEKIKDLLRKYTKILEDISYLSLSDVHRFIHTEAMMINQALLANQRAIAKLFVNLMEADLKRELSQWLKWQERLKDWKIIQKDYVVRSFREFMARKEVKEPTAVKRDLENMIKDQISLSRKRMELLQVLCDLLPPTHSKAEINEWYESLVALNKYIDTHNVQHMMIIRIQYERVCQECLDNVQLCKRDFEDLAKHIEQDCKDLYKYFQQAIVLWDEHQLKLSQQENELQVKLNECRRKHENLNQIREANLDIILDKLRTQSSEGKLKNLLGKAFASLDVIRAGYEAFHQDIVKIVASYPEAILKELISYSSSIGQYFSVKEVYKQVGSAFEEQDSEVENMAEMTGDSLLQETEETEHQAESFPQGSTESEQQVESLTNKTEETNTVENEESIVQETEEAEKPGDGESTAQESEETEHLEDSAESEANRFEDGDSPAQEYEEMDYLKDILPESEVPFHDYGEAERCEVIAEVFTTSSGNTYSVLGREETGKTKTSEIYYAEFAEKTLPVYLENVFVPDSFFTELKKRIRLCFFEHLEKWFAQSLSNSWIIVTAKKEELNSELQLHLHMHQPRRERIEKDIHNVRAAELLLHQERLECHCAGVVEALNKEKNEFMKLREDQNDISKNFRRRIQDMEAIFLSSTKAEKLVALSNSLHSELLNHVEVIQISLRSYRNYLEEALGKLRDSNVDFLKACRLFSEGGNFSPEEVEFFCKRLEKETGRIDFIEGLIMIDMEKMESNYLEQATEVINKFETKFHNLAMDRLFMEKIQRFLTNLQVKIKSEVANSNLQAQTLNSSLEKFLKKIDACAHPTVDKEVSSKDTARSCMMCMIV
;
A
#
# COMPACT_ATOMS: atom_id res chain seq x y z
N MET A 1 -8.01 64.69 28.20
CA MET A 1 -9.44 64.36 28.40
C MET A 1 -9.82 63.38 27.30
N VAL A 2 -10.44 62.23 27.55
CA VAL A 2 -10.97 61.63 28.80
C VAL A 2 -10.45 60.18 28.93
N LEU A 3 -10.27 59.68 30.16
CA LEU A 3 -9.99 58.27 30.45
C LEU A 3 -11.30 57.55 30.83
N VAL A 4 -11.48 56.32 30.33
CA VAL A 4 -12.01 55.12 31.02
C VAL A 4 -12.20 54.01 29.97
N GLY A 5 -11.78 52.77 30.29
CA GLY A 5 -11.88 51.63 29.37
C GLY A 5 -10.90 50.50 29.68
N ALA A 6 -10.86 50.03 30.93
CA ALA A 6 -9.88 49.01 31.35
C ALA A 6 -10.26 47.61 30.81
N VAL A 7 -9.47 47.10 29.86
CA VAL A 7 -9.61 45.73 29.35
C VAL A 7 -9.10 44.73 30.38
N ARG A 8 -9.96 43.80 30.84
CA ARG A 8 -9.51 42.63 31.60
C ARG A 8 -8.80 41.66 30.67
N VAL A 9 -7.51 41.42 30.90
CA VAL A 9 -6.77 40.36 30.21
C VAL A 9 -7.27 39.00 30.69
N VAL A 10 -7.87 38.24 29.79
CA VAL A 10 -8.24 36.82 29.98
C VAL A 10 -7.17 35.95 29.32
N PRO A 11 -6.73 34.81 29.90
CA PRO A 11 -5.70 33.97 29.30
C PRO A 11 -6.04 33.51 27.87
N SER A 12 -5.13 33.77 26.93
CA SER A 12 -5.34 33.62 25.49
C SER A 12 -5.62 32.19 25.01
N GLY A 13 -5.21 31.17 25.78
CA GLY A 13 -5.40 29.75 25.46
C GLY A 13 -6.86 29.27 25.35
N LYS A 14 -7.84 30.08 25.77
CA LYS A 14 -9.27 29.82 25.48
C LYS A 14 -9.84 30.62 24.32
N VAL A 15 -9.22 31.75 23.93
CA VAL A 15 -9.76 32.63 22.88
C VAL A 15 -9.66 31.96 21.51
N TYR A 16 -8.49 31.43 21.14
CA TYR A 16 -8.34 30.69 19.88
C TYR A 16 -9.15 29.40 19.85
N ARG A 17 -9.32 28.72 20.99
CA ARG A 17 -10.15 27.51 21.04
C ARG A 17 -11.63 27.84 20.89
N GLN A 18 -12.13 28.90 21.53
CA GLN A 18 -13.49 29.37 21.29
C GLN A 18 -13.68 29.91 19.87
N ILE A 19 -12.73 30.65 19.30
CA ILE A 19 -12.82 31.08 17.89
C ILE A 19 -12.84 29.86 16.96
N PHE A 20 -12.04 28.83 17.20
CA PHE A 20 -12.05 27.62 16.38
C PHE A 20 -13.30 26.76 16.61
N ASP A 21 -13.78 26.63 17.85
CA ASP A 21 -15.03 25.93 18.17
C ASP A 21 -16.24 26.70 17.58
N ASP A 22 -16.24 28.03 17.62
CA ASP A 22 -17.24 28.91 17.01
C ASP A 22 -17.12 28.95 15.49
N GLU A 23 -15.93 28.83 14.90
CA GLU A 23 -15.70 28.68 13.46
C GLU A 23 -16.14 27.31 12.96
N VAL A 24 -15.87 26.23 13.71
CA VAL A 24 -16.36 24.88 13.42
C VAL A 24 -17.86 24.75 13.67
N ASN A 25 -18.44 25.49 14.63
CA ASN A 25 -19.89 25.64 14.76
C ASN A 25 -20.48 26.49 13.62
N LEU A 26 -19.79 27.55 13.19
CA LEU A 26 -20.22 28.42 12.08
C LEU A 26 -20.19 27.64 10.77
N VAL A 27 -19.10 26.95 10.45
CA VAL A 27 -18.97 26.05 9.28
C VAL A 27 -20.05 24.99 9.32
N ARG A 28 -20.26 24.30 10.44
CA ARG A 28 -21.35 23.31 10.58
C ARG A 28 -22.74 23.93 10.40
N SER A 29 -22.96 25.15 10.89
CA SER A 29 -24.23 25.87 10.72
C SER A 29 -24.43 26.39 9.29
N LEU A 30 -23.36 26.79 8.61
CA LEU A 30 -23.34 27.18 7.20
C LEU A 30 -23.52 25.97 6.29
N GLU A 31 -22.98 24.81 6.68
CA GLU A 31 -23.17 23.53 6.01
C GLU A 31 -24.58 22.99 6.24
N GLU A 32 -25.16 23.14 7.44
CA GLU A 32 -26.58 22.93 7.67
C GLU A 32 -27.45 23.88 6.84
N VAL A 33 -27.11 25.16 6.74
CA VAL A 33 -27.83 26.15 5.91
C VAL A 33 -27.66 25.85 4.42
N ARG A 34 -26.50 25.37 3.99
CA ARG A 34 -26.20 24.96 2.61
C ARG A 34 -26.94 23.69 2.24
N ASN A 35 -26.97 22.69 3.12
CA ASN A 35 -27.80 21.50 2.97
C ASN A 35 -29.31 21.85 2.96
N LYS A 36 -29.76 22.79 3.80
CA LYS A 36 -31.14 23.31 3.76
C LYS A 36 -31.44 24.08 2.47
N ALA A 37 -30.47 24.81 1.91
CA ALA A 37 -30.59 25.54 0.64
C ALA A 37 -30.55 24.61 -0.58
N GLU A 38 -29.75 23.54 -0.55
CA GLU A 38 -29.70 22.52 -1.59
C GLU A 38 -30.96 21.62 -1.55
N GLN A 39 -31.54 21.42 -0.36
CA GLN A 39 -32.93 20.93 -0.17
C GLN A 39 -34.02 21.96 -0.56
N HIS A 40 -33.67 23.17 -0.99
CA HIS A 40 -34.60 24.24 -1.41
C HIS A 40 -34.41 24.67 -2.88
N LYS A 41 -33.94 23.75 -3.74
CA LYS A 41 -34.08 23.88 -5.20
C LYS A 41 -35.30 23.10 -5.71
N PHE A 42 -36.47 23.74 -5.73
CA PHE A 42 -37.58 23.34 -6.61
C PHE A 42 -37.73 24.35 -7.76
N PRO A 43 -38.14 23.92 -8.97
CA PRO A 43 -38.14 24.76 -10.16
C PRO A 43 -39.24 25.82 -10.11
N MET A 44 -38.94 27.01 -10.61
CA MET A 44 -39.94 28.06 -10.76
C MET A 44 -40.88 27.72 -11.93
N ASN A 45 -42.18 27.62 -11.67
CA ASN A 45 -43.19 27.88 -12.68
C ASN A 45 -44.47 28.48 -12.06
N SER A 46 -45.16 29.33 -12.80
CA SER A 46 -46.15 30.27 -12.23
C SER A 46 -47.58 29.73 -12.18
N GLY A 47 -48.33 29.99 -11.10
CA GLY A 47 -49.77 29.70 -11.08
C GLY A 47 -50.48 30.08 -9.76
N ARG A 48 -51.64 30.73 -9.88
CA ARG A 48 -52.47 31.22 -8.75
C ARG A 48 -53.05 30.09 -7.87
N ILE A 49 -53.17 30.36 -6.57
CA ILE A 49 -53.99 29.64 -5.58
C ILE A 49 -55.45 29.52 -6.06
N PRO A 50 -56.10 28.33 -5.97
CA PRO A 50 -57.21 28.18 -5.01
C PRO A 50 -57.43 26.78 -4.36
N VAL A 51 -57.57 26.78 -3.03
CA VAL A 51 -58.64 26.12 -2.22
C VAL A 51 -58.95 24.60 -2.36
N ILE A 52 -58.63 23.85 -1.30
CA ILE A 52 -59.38 22.81 -0.54
C ILE A 52 -60.39 21.89 -1.28
N ARG A 53 -60.34 20.58 -0.90
CA ARG A 53 -61.31 19.45 -1.07
C ARG A 53 -60.90 18.40 -2.12
N ASP A 54 -61.18 17.10 -1.96
CA ASP A 54 -61.65 16.35 -0.77
C ASP A 54 -61.13 14.90 -0.79
N LEU A 55 -61.17 14.30 0.40
CA LEU A 55 -61.13 12.89 0.81
C LEU A 55 -61.62 11.83 -0.24
N GLU A 56 -60.95 10.67 -0.37
CA GLU A 56 -61.46 9.35 0.11
C GLU A 56 -60.59 8.11 -0.17
N MET A 57 -60.82 7.07 0.66
CA MET A 57 -60.53 5.63 0.49
C MET A 57 -59.11 5.15 0.12
N CYS A 58 -58.34 4.77 1.14
CA CYS A 58 -57.93 3.36 1.29
C CYS A 58 -57.69 3.02 2.78
N ALA A 59 -57.90 1.77 3.19
CA ALA A 59 -57.92 1.38 4.61
C ALA A 59 -56.91 0.26 4.93
N GLY A 60 -56.48 0.17 6.20
CA GLY A 60 -56.13 -1.13 6.77
C GLY A 60 -54.70 -1.39 7.29
N LYS A 61 -53.90 -0.37 7.66
CA LYS A 61 -52.90 -0.39 8.77
C LYS A 61 -52.14 0.95 8.83
N GLY A 62 -51.96 1.49 10.04
CA GLY A 62 -51.40 2.84 10.24
C GLY A 62 -49.86 2.90 10.19
N LEU A 63 -49.32 3.99 9.64
CA LEU A 63 -47.88 4.27 9.54
C LEU A 63 -47.24 4.73 10.87
N LEU A 64 -47.87 4.43 12.01
CA LEU A 64 -47.54 4.97 13.33
C LEU A 64 -47.39 3.82 14.34
N SER A 65 -46.35 3.89 15.17
CA SER A 65 -46.18 2.92 16.26
C SER A 65 -47.32 3.04 17.29
N HIS A 66 -47.57 1.97 18.05
CA HIS A 66 -48.60 1.97 19.09
C HIS A 66 -48.39 3.08 20.16
N ARG A 67 -47.14 3.52 20.38
CA ARG A 67 -46.85 4.70 21.22
C ARG A 67 -47.37 5.98 20.56
N GLN A 68 -47.16 6.17 19.26
CA GLN A 68 -47.62 7.36 18.52
C GLN A 68 -49.15 7.37 18.31
N GLN A 69 -49.82 6.22 18.21
CA GLN A 69 -51.30 6.18 18.16
C GLN A 69 -51.93 6.70 19.44
N LYS A 70 -51.49 6.23 20.62
CA LYS A 70 -51.95 6.72 21.93
C LYS A 70 -51.75 8.23 22.15
N TRP A 71 -50.89 8.85 21.33
CA TRP A 71 -50.60 10.29 21.37
C TRP A 71 -51.50 11.10 20.44
N VAL A 72 -51.77 10.59 19.24
CA VAL A 72 -52.68 11.23 18.27
C VAL A 72 -54.14 11.09 18.70
N GLU A 73 -54.47 10.02 19.42
CA GLU A 73 -55.80 9.73 19.97
C GLU A 73 -56.02 10.32 21.38
N GLY A 74 -54.97 10.88 22.01
CA GLY A 74 -55.01 11.45 23.36
C GLY A 74 -55.55 12.89 23.37
N MET A 75 -56.50 13.17 24.27
CA MET A 75 -57.05 14.52 24.44
C MET A 75 -56.02 15.47 25.09
N PRO A 76 -55.89 16.74 24.63
CA PRO A 76 -55.01 17.70 25.26
C PRO A 76 -55.38 17.93 26.75
N ASN A 77 -54.45 17.61 27.64
CA ASN A 77 -54.59 17.61 29.10
C ASN A 77 -55.53 16.51 29.68
N ASP A 78 -55.42 15.29 29.18
CA ASP A 78 -55.77 14.07 29.93
C ASP A 78 -54.63 13.65 30.88
N ASP A 79 -54.96 13.37 32.14
CA ASP A 79 -54.00 12.96 33.20
C ASP A 79 -53.30 11.61 32.90
N PHE A 80 -53.88 10.76 32.03
CA PHE A 80 -53.31 9.46 31.66
C PHE A 80 -52.38 9.51 30.44
N THR A 81 -52.34 10.62 29.70
CA THR A 81 -51.56 10.74 28.45
C THR A 81 -50.28 11.55 28.69
N GLU A 82 -49.14 10.83 28.76
CA GLU A 82 -47.81 11.37 29.03
C GLU A 82 -47.42 12.55 28.09
N ASN A 83 -47.13 13.73 28.64
CA ASN A 83 -46.76 14.94 27.89
C ASN A 83 -45.24 14.99 27.57
N PRO A 84 -44.79 15.39 26.36
CA PRO A 84 -43.40 15.15 25.93
C PRO A 84 -42.43 16.20 26.48
N VAL A 85 -42.93 17.43 26.62
CA VAL A 85 -42.18 18.56 27.16
C VAL A 85 -41.98 18.33 28.65
N LEU A 86 -43.06 17.93 29.34
CA LEU A 86 -42.99 17.52 30.74
C LEU A 86 -42.15 16.25 30.93
N TYR A 87 -42.23 15.22 30.07
CA TYR A 87 -41.37 14.04 30.18
C TYR A 87 -39.89 14.41 29.96
N ARG A 88 -39.58 15.34 29.04
CA ARG A 88 -38.23 15.86 28.82
C ARG A 88 -37.72 16.71 29.99
N GLU A 89 -38.57 17.53 30.62
CA GLU A 89 -38.23 18.24 31.86
C GLU A 89 -38.12 17.31 33.07
N ILE A 90 -38.98 16.29 33.20
CA ILE A 90 -38.95 15.32 34.30
C ILE A 90 -37.71 14.41 34.17
N THR A 91 -37.30 14.04 32.96
CA THR A 91 -36.03 13.33 32.75
C THR A 91 -34.82 14.24 33.02
N PHE A 92 -34.86 15.52 32.65
CA PHE A 92 -33.80 16.46 33.03
C PHE A 92 -33.74 16.69 34.55
N ARG A 93 -34.87 16.81 35.24
CA ARG A 93 -34.93 16.97 36.71
C ARG A 93 -34.64 15.68 37.48
N LYS A 94 -34.88 14.49 36.89
CA LYS A 94 -34.41 13.20 37.43
C LYS A 94 -32.94 12.91 37.12
N ALA A 95 -32.32 13.67 36.22
CA ALA A 95 -30.87 13.69 35.99
C ALA A 95 -30.14 14.69 36.90
N GLN A 96 -30.85 15.37 37.80
CA GLN A 96 -30.27 16.16 38.89
C GLN A 96 -30.31 15.33 40.17
N GLU A 97 -29.15 14.85 40.61
CA GLU A 97 -29.01 14.01 41.81
C GLU A 97 -29.34 14.84 43.07
N SER A 98 -30.05 14.24 44.04
CA SER A 98 -30.29 14.90 45.32
C SER A 98 -29.02 14.94 46.17
N GLU A 99 -28.94 15.91 47.10
CA GLU A 99 -27.81 16.02 48.02
C GLU A 99 -27.59 14.73 48.82
N ASP A 100 -28.65 14.00 49.19
CA ASP A 100 -28.56 12.68 49.84
C ASP A 100 -27.89 11.62 48.95
N VAL A 101 -28.09 11.66 47.62
CA VAL A 101 -27.48 10.71 46.67
C VAL A 101 -26.03 11.09 46.37
N ILE A 102 -25.72 12.38 46.31
CA ILE A 102 -24.35 12.89 46.22
C ILE A 102 -23.57 12.48 47.48
N ALA A 103 -24.12 12.74 48.68
CA ALA A 103 -23.55 12.30 49.94
C ALA A 103 -23.43 10.76 50.02
N ALA A 104 -24.42 9.99 49.55
CA ALA A 104 -24.36 8.53 49.50
C ALA A 104 -23.41 7.97 48.41
N ARG A 105 -22.92 8.80 47.49
CA ARG A 105 -21.80 8.49 46.59
C ARG A 105 -20.46 8.90 47.21
N GLU A 106 -20.37 10.06 47.86
CA GLU A 106 -19.17 10.49 48.58
C GLU A 106 -18.83 9.52 49.73
N VAL A 107 -19.83 9.10 50.50
CA VAL A 107 -19.68 8.06 51.55
C VAL A 107 -19.32 6.69 50.97
N ARG A 108 -19.72 6.36 49.73
CA ARG A 108 -19.24 5.16 49.00
C ARG A 108 -17.91 5.35 48.27
N GLY A 109 -17.41 6.58 48.21
CA GLY A 109 -16.06 6.93 47.73
C GLY A 109 -15.02 6.93 48.85
N LEU A 110 -15.44 6.84 50.11
CA LEU A 110 -14.54 6.60 51.23
C LEU A 110 -14.02 5.16 51.17
N SER A 111 -12.69 5.01 51.20
CA SER A 111 -12.05 3.71 51.21
C SER A 111 -12.13 3.09 52.60
N ASP A 112 -12.85 1.98 52.75
CA ASP A 112 -12.91 1.18 53.98
C ASP A 112 -11.59 0.45 54.32
N PHE A 113 -10.50 0.73 53.60
CA PHE A 113 -9.16 0.37 54.04
C PHE A 113 -8.65 1.37 55.08
N ILE A 114 -8.74 0.99 56.35
CA ILE A 114 -7.91 1.55 57.42
C ILE A 114 -6.45 1.18 57.12
N ILE A 115 -5.80 2.00 56.31
CA ILE A 115 -4.35 1.96 56.12
C ILE A 115 -3.74 2.35 57.48
N PRO A 116 -2.99 1.46 58.16
CA PRO A 116 -2.33 1.82 59.40
C PRO A 116 -1.30 2.91 59.13
N GLU A 117 -1.11 3.85 60.07
CA GLU A 117 -0.13 4.94 59.96
C GLU A 117 1.31 4.39 59.86
N LYS A 118 1.72 4.04 58.65
CA LYS A 118 3.10 3.81 58.26
C LYS A 118 3.54 5.00 57.42
N THR A 119 4.52 5.73 57.92
CA THR A 119 5.22 6.83 57.25
C THR A 119 6.07 6.30 56.08
N ASN A 120 5.42 5.69 55.10
CA ASN A 120 5.98 5.41 53.79
C ASN A 120 5.98 6.73 53.03
N SER A 121 7.16 7.23 52.67
CA SER A 121 7.32 8.63 52.28
C SER A 121 6.65 8.97 50.93
N ASN A 122 5.85 10.04 50.88
CA ASN A 122 5.32 10.67 49.64
C ASN A 122 6.43 11.34 48.80
N ILE A 123 7.58 10.68 48.62
CA ILE A 123 8.71 11.16 47.81
C ILE A 123 8.43 10.90 46.33
N ILE A 124 7.95 9.70 45.95
CA ILE A 124 7.70 9.34 44.55
C ILE A 124 6.63 10.25 43.92
N GLU A 125 5.52 10.47 44.62
CA GLU A 125 4.43 11.35 44.19
C GLU A 125 4.88 12.83 44.11
N ARG A 126 5.55 13.35 45.14
CA ARG A 126 6.12 14.72 45.09
C ARG A 126 7.19 14.87 44.01
N LEU A 127 7.89 13.80 43.63
CA LEU A 127 8.84 13.80 42.51
C LEU A 127 8.12 13.76 41.16
N SER A 128 7.07 12.97 40.98
CA SER A 128 6.30 12.96 39.73
C SER A 128 5.56 14.28 39.52
N GLU A 129 5.00 14.88 40.57
CA GLU A 129 4.42 16.22 40.51
C GLU A 129 5.46 17.32 40.24
N ARG A 130 6.66 17.23 40.84
CA ARG A 130 7.77 18.15 40.54
C ARG A 130 8.29 17.99 39.11
N ARG A 131 8.32 16.76 38.57
CA ARG A 131 8.63 16.48 37.16
C ARG A 131 7.55 17.05 36.23
N ARG A 132 6.27 16.85 36.54
CA ARG A 132 5.11 17.46 35.85
C ARG A 132 5.19 18.99 35.84
N GLY A 133 5.55 19.59 36.98
CA GLY A 133 5.76 21.04 37.11
C GLY A 133 6.83 21.54 36.15
N ARG A 134 8.05 20.98 36.22
CA ARG A 134 9.15 21.34 35.32
C ARG A 134 8.80 21.11 33.83
N HIS A 135 8.09 20.03 33.52
CA HIS A 135 7.66 19.72 32.16
C HIS A 135 6.73 20.80 31.62
N ASN A 136 5.69 21.14 32.37
CA ASN A 136 4.72 22.16 31.97
C ASN A 136 5.34 23.57 31.93
N GLU A 137 6.29 23.86 32.80
CA GLU A 137 7.11 25.07 32.74
C GLU A 137 7.96 25.11 31.46
N ALA A 138 8.70 24.04 31.14
CA ALA A 138 9.49 23.95 29.91
C ALA A 138 8.63 24.10 28.64
N VAL A 139 7.44 23.47 28.59
CA VAL A 139 6.47 23.65 27.48
C VAL A 139 5.97 25.10 27.39
N ALA A 140 5.73 25.76 28.52
CA ALA A 140 5.33 27.17 28.53
C ALA A 140 6.45 28.11 28.01
N VAL A 141 7.72 27.86 28.37
CA VAL A 141 8.84 28.66 27.84
C VAL A 141 9.16 28.32 26.38
N LEU A 142 8.92 27.08 25.93
CA LEU A 142 8.91 26.70 24.50
C LEU A 142 7.89 27.54 23.71
N GLN A 143 6.63 27.55 24.15
CA GLN A 143 5.57 28.32 23.49
C GLN A 143 5.84 29.84 23.55
N GLN A 144 6.35 30.36 24.67
CA GLN A 144 6.78 31.75 24.78
C GLN A 144 7.96 32.06 23.85
N GLY A 145 8.88 31.13 23.64
CA GLY A 145 10.01 31.24 22.72
C GLY A 145 9.57 31.35 21.26
N LEU A 146 8.65 30.49 20.82
CA LEU A 146 8.02 30.58 19.50
C LEU A 146 7.30 31.94 19.30
N ALA A 147 6.61 32.43 20.32
CA ALA A 147 5.98 33.76 20.32
C ALA A 147 6.99 34.93 20.40
N CYS A 148 8.24 34.71 20.80
CA CYS A 148 9.31 35.70 20.67
C CYS A 148 9.86 35.71 19.24
N ILE A 149 10.14 34.55 18.64
CA ILE A 149 10.57 34.45 17.23
C ILE A 149 9.54 35.13 16.31
N GLY A 150 8.24 34.90 16.51
CA GLY A 150 7.20 35.58 15.73
C GLY A 150 7.31 37.11 15.77
N ARG A 151 7.45 37.68 16.98
CA ARG A 151 7.58 39.13 17.19
C ARG A 151 8.92 39.72 16.77
N GLU A 152 9.98 38.90 16.66
CA GLU A 152 11.26 39.30 16.08
C GLU A 152 11.20 39.41 14.55
N MET A 153 10.46 38.51 13.88
CA MET A 153 10.43 38.45 12.41
C MET A 153 9.39 39.40 11.77
N GLU A 154 8.27 39.65 12.46
CA GLU A 154 7.18 40.49 11.97
C GLU A 154 7.61 41.93 11.56
N PRO A 155 8.48 42.64 12.29
CA PRO A 155 8.97 43.96 11.88
C PRO A 155 9.70 43.96 10.53
N PHE A 156 10.54 42.96 10.25
CA PHE A 156 11.31 42.88 9.00
C PHE A 156 10.40 42.62 7.79
N ILE A 157 9.39 41.75 7.94
CA ILE A 157 8.37 41.50 6.91
C ILE A 157 7.59 42.79 6.59
N LEU A 158 7.21 43.54 7.63
CA LEU A 158 6.53 44.83 7.49
C LEU A 158 7.43 45.94 6.91
N GLU A 159 8.75 45.86 7.09
CA GLU A 159 9.72 46.81 6.55
C GLU A 159 9.96 46.59 5.06
N SER A 160 10.19 45.35 4.61
CA SER A 160 10.28 45.01 3.18
C SER A 160 9.04 45.46 2.40
N GLY A 161 7.84 45.21 2.93
CA GLY A 161 6.59 45.62 2.30
C GLY A 161 6.41 47.14 2.19
N LYS A 162 6.84 47.90 3.22
CA LYS A 162 6.83 49.37 3.19
C LYS A 162 7.83 49.93 2.18
N LEU A 163 9.03 49.35 2.13
CA LEU A 163 10.08 49.78 1.21
C LEU A 163 9.64 49.61 -0.25
N LEU A 164 9.03 48.47 -0.60
CA LEU A 164 8.46 48.27 -1.93
C LEU A 164 7.35 49.29 -2.21
N LEU A 165 6.41 49.49 -1.27
CA LEU A 165 5.32 50.46 -1.45
C LEU A 165 5.84 51.88 -1.73
N THR A 166 6.90 52.33 -1.04
CA THR A 166 7.54 53.61 -1.34
C THR A 166 8.14 53.64 -2.76
N LYS A 167 8.96 52.65 -3.14
CA LYS A 167 9.56 52.57 -4.49
C LYS A 167 8.50 52.60 -5.60
N LEU A 168 7.41 51.83 -5.46
CA LEU A 168 6.32 51.79 -6.42
C LEU A 168 5.63 53.17 -6.55
N SER A 169 5.34 53.84 -5.43
CA SER A 169 4.71 55.17 -5.44
C SER A 169 5.57 56.27 -6.07
N GLU A 170 6.90 56.16 -5.97
CA GLU A 170 7.82 57.08 -6.64
C GLU A 170 7.83 56.87 -8.16
N SER A 171 7.80 55.62 -8.60
CA SER A 171 7.70 55.21 -10.00
C SER A 171 6.35 55.57 -10.63
N ASP A 172 5.22 55.38 -9.91
CA ASP A 172 3.89 55.81 -10.36
C ASP A 172 3.89 57.33 -10.66
N ARG A 173 4.47 58.13 -9.75
CA ARG A 173 4.65 59.58 -9.94
C ARG A 173 5.60 59.91 -11.10
N ALA A 174 6.65 59.12 -11.32
CA ALA A 174 7.56 59.32 -12.46
C ALA A 174 6.83 59.11 -13.80
N ILE A 175 6.02 58.05 -13.91
CA ILE A 175 5.24 57.74 -15.10
C ILE A 175 4.13 58.79 -15.34
N GLU A 176 3.48 59.31 -14.30
CA GLU A 176 2.57 60.47 -14.44
C GLU A 176 3.26 61.71 -15.03
N LEU A 177 4.51 61.98 -14.62
CA LEU A 177 5.30 63.10 -15.16
C LEU A 177 5.73 62.87 -16.61
N LEU A 178 5.89 61.62 -17.05
CA LEU A 178 6.09 61.28 -18.46
C LEU A 178 4.81 61.52 -19.28
N PHE A 179 3.66 61.00 -18.83
CA PHE A 179 2.39 61.19 -19.55
C PHE A 179 1.95 62.66 -19.68
N LYS A 180 2.29 63.52 -18.72
CA LYS A 180 2.02 64.97 -18.80
C LYS A 180 2.65 65.65 -20.02
N LYS A 181 3.72 65.09 -20.60
CA LYS A 181 4.38 65.63 -21.82
C LYS A 181 3.54 65.49 -23.09
N ILE A 182 2.53 64.62 -23.10
CA ILE A 182 1.65 64.34 -24.24
C ILE A 182 0.17 64.58 -23.91
N GLU A 183 -0.12 65.29 -22.81
CA GLU A 183 -1.46 65.50 -22.29
C GLU A 183 -2.20 66.67 -22.97
N SER A 184 -1.49 67.61 -23.61
CA SER A 184 -2.09 68.67 -24.44
C SER A 184 -1.91 68.40 -25.94
N ASP A 185 -2.93 68.72 -26.74
CA ASP A 185 -2.89 68.56 -28.19
C ASP A 185 -1.95 69.57 -28.88
N THR A 186 -1.63 70.68 -28.21
CA THR A 186 -0.61 71.65 -28.64
C THR A 186 0.81 71.10 -28.49
N ASP A 187 1.08 70.27 -27.48
CA ASP A 187 2.37 69.58 -27.34
C ASP A 187 2.47 68.43 -28.36
N LEU A 188 1.33 67.82 -28.76
CA LEU A 188 1.29 66.81 -29.82
C LEU A 188 1.66 67.37 -31.20
N GLU A 189 1.22 68.58 -31.59
CA GLU A 189 1.59 69.17 -32.89
C GLU A 189 3.12 69.31 -33.06
N ALA A 190 3.87 69.48 -31.97
CA ALA A 190 5.33 69.62 -31.97
C ALA A 190 6.11 68.31 -31.71
N PHE A 191 5.43 67.21 -31.35
CA PHE A 191 6.08 65.94 -31.01
C PHE A 191 6.45 65.15 -32.27
N SER A 192 7.64 64.52 -32.28
CA SER A 192 8.03 63.58 -33.35
C SER A 192 7.64 62.13 -33.00
N ILE A 193 7.56 61.27 -34.03
CA ILE A 193 7.37 59.83 -33.84
C ILE A 193 8.53 59.18 -33.05
N THR A 194 9.77 59.70 -33.20
CA THR A 194 10.93 59.23 -32.44
C THR A 194 10.81 59.56 -30.95
N SER A 195 10.41 60.79 -30.60
CA SER A 195 10.16 61.18 -29.20
C SER A 195 8.99 60.40 -28.58
N PHE A 196 8.00 59.98 -29.37
CA PHE A 196 6.94 59.07 -28.93
C PHE A 196 7.47 57.67 -28.56
N GLY A 197 8.49 57.18 -29.27
CA GLY A 197 9.23 55.95 -28.95
C GLY A 197 10.05 56.11 -27.67
N GLU A 198 10.92 57.13 -27.61
CA GLU A 198 11.74 57.46 -26.42
C GLU A 198 10.90 57.59 -25.13
N LEU A 199 9.69 58.16 -25.25
CA LEU A 199 8.73 58.26 -24.15
C LEU A 199 8.22 56.90 -23.69
N TRP A 200 7.91 55.99 -24.62
CA TRP A 200 7.47 54.63 -24.30
C TRP A 200 8.61 53.77 -23.73
N ASP A 201 9.82 53.92 -24.26
CA ASP A 201 11.01 53.24 -23.73
C ASP A 201 11.25 53.64 -22.27
N ALA A 202 11.13 54.93 -21.92
CA ALA A 202 11.22 55.39 -20.54
C ALA A 202 10.14 54.77 -19.62
N ILE A 203 8.88 54.68 -20.07
CA ILE A 203 7.78 54.03 -19.33
C ILE A 203 8.01 52.51 -19.20
N SER A 204 8.64 51.89 -20.20
CA SER A 204 9.01 50.48 -20.21
C SER A 204 10.14 50.19 -19.22
N GLN A 205 11.16 51.06 -19.13
CA GLN A 205 12.25 50.95 -18.16
C GLN A 205 11.76 51.07 -16.71
N GLU A 206 10.87 52.03 -16.42
CA GLU A 206 10.18 52.10 -15.12
C GLU A 206 9.45 50.78 -14.79
N SER A 207 8.78 50.19 -15.77
CA SER A 207 8.09 48.89 -15.61
C SER A 207 9.07 47.71 -15.48
N LEU A 208 10.31 47.80 -15.96
CA LEU A 208 11.37 46.82 -15.68
C LEU A 208 11.89 46.96 -14.24
N TYR A 209 12.16 48.19 -13.76
CA TYR A 209 12.60 48.41 -12.38
C TYR A 209 11.58 47.93 -11.36
N ARG A 210 10.28 48.18 -11.58
CA ARG A 210 9.21 47.67 -10.70
C ARG A 210 9.18 46.14 -10.62
N ARG A 211 9.29 45.47 -11.77
CA ARG A 211 9.38 44.00 -11.85
C ARG A 211 10.64 43.45 -11.15
N GLN A 212 11.74 44.19 -11.16
CA GLN A 212 12.93 43.85 -10.37
C GLN A 212 12.65 44.01 -8.86
N TRP A 213 12.09 45.14 -8.42
CA TRP A 213 11.82 45.39 -6.99
C TRP A 213 10.79 44.42 -6.39
N ILE A 214 9.82 43.94 -7.17
CA ILE A 214 8.87 42.90 -6.75
C ILE A 214 9.60 41.57 -6.50
N LYS A 215 10.58 41.19 -7.35
CA LYS A 215 11.44 40.01 -7.13
C LYS A 215 12.39 40.19 -5.95
N GLU A 216 13.02 41.36 -5.82
CA GLU A 216 13.86 41.70 -4.66
C GLU A 216 13.08 41.52 -3.34
N MET A 217 11.82 41.99 -3.29
CA MET A 217 10.97 41.79 -2.12
C MET A 217 10.68 40.30 -1.87
N ASP A 218 10.23 39.55 -2.89
CA ASP A 218 9.92 38.13 -2.77
C ASP A 218 11.12 37.32 -2.25
N GLU A 219 12.30 37.54 -2.82
CA GLU A 219 13.55 36.95 -2.33
C GLU A 219 13.82 37.29 -0.85
N THR A 220 13.62 38.55 -0.42
CA THR A 220 13.81 38.90 1.00
C THR A 220 12.80 38.22 1.92
N LEU A 221 11.54 38.06 1.49
CA LEU A 221 10.50 37.38 2.26
C LEU A 221 10.79 35.87 2.39
N ILE A 222 11.25 35.24 1.31
CA ILE A 222 11.70 33.83 1.32
C ILE A 222 12.90 33.67 2.26
N LYS A 223 13.92 34.53 2.14
CA LYS A 223 15.11 34.52 3.02
C LYS A 223 14.75 34.73 4.50
N LEU A 224 13.76 35.58 4.80
CA LEU A 224 13.25 35.79 6.16
C LEU A 224 12.50 34.56 6.70
N GLU A 225 11.64 33.92 5.90
CA GLU A 225 10.88 32.74 6.38
C GLU A 225 11.78 31.49 6.54
N VAL A 226 12.85 31.36 5.73
CA VAL A 226 13.91 30.36 5.95
C VAL A 226 14.66 30.63 7.26
N ALA A 227 15.08 31.88 7.51
CA ALA A 227 15.74 32.26 8.77
C ALA A 227 14.83 32.04 10.01
N ARG A 228 13.51 32.20 9.84
CA ARG A 228 12.50 31.87 10.86
C ARG A 228 12.41 30.36 11.10
N ALA A 229 12.43 29.55 10.05
CA ALA A 229 12.37 28.09 10.16
C ALA A 229 13.58 27.54 10.94
N GLU A 230 14.81 27.97 10.63
CA GLU A 230 16.01 27.55 11.37
C GLU A 230 15.99 28.02 12.84
N LYS A 231 15.57 29.26 13.13
CA LYS A 231 15.35 29.72 14.52
C LYS A 231 14.39 28.82 15.30
N ILE A 232 13.32 28.35 14.65
CA ILE A 232 12.32 27.47 15.29
C ILE A 232 12.88 26.04 15.46
N LYS A 233 13.56 25.51 14.45
CA LYS A 233 14.24 24.20 14.46
C LYS A 233 15.23 24.07 15.60
N ASP A 234 16.09 25.07 15.83
CA ASP A 234 17.03 25.07 16.95
C ASP A 234 16.36 25.23 18.30
N LEU A 235 15.28 26.01 18.37
CA LEU A 235 14.48 26.15 19.58
C LEU A 235 13.79 24.81 19.95
N LEU A 236 13.18 24.12 18.98
CA LEU A 236 12.64 22.78 19.15
C LEU A 236 13.73 21.79 19.60
N ARG A 237 14.86 21.72 18.88
CA ARG A 237 16.02 20.86 19.18
C ARG A 237 16.51 21.03 20.62
N LYS A 238 16.53 22.27 21.12
CA LYS A 238 16.87 22.62 22.51
C LYS A 238 15.82 22.11 23.51
N TYR A 239 14.54 22.30 23.23
CA TYR A 239 13.48 21.89 24.15
C TYR A 239 13.23 20.38 24.15
N THR A 240 13.47 19.65 23.06
CA THR A 240 13.46 18.18 23.06
C THR A 240 14.38 17.63 24.15
N LYS A 241 15.65 18.05 24.17
CA LYS A 241 16.64 17.65 25.18
C LYS A 241 16.21 18.02 26.61
N ILE A 242 15.67 19.22 26.80
CA ILE A 242 15.19 19.66 28.13
C ILE A 242 14.00 18.80 28.61
N LEU A 243 13.10 18.38 27.71
CA LEU A 243 11.95 17.54 28.07
C LEU A 243 12.36 16.08 28.34
N GLU A 244 13.37 15.57 27.62
CA GLU A 244 14.05 14.29 27.90
C GLU A 244 14.70 14.31 29.30
N ASP A 245 15.54 15.31 29.59
CA ASP A 245 16.19 15.53 30.90
C ASP A 245 15.20 15.64 32.07
N ILE A 246 13.99 16.15 31.81
CA ILE A 246 12.94 16.27 32.81
C ILE A 246 12.36 14.91 33.22
N SER A 247 12.46 13.88 32.36
CA SER A 247 12.01 12.49 32.58
C SER A 247 10.61 12.37 33.20
N TYR A 248 9.67 13.19 32.73
CA TYR A 248 8.26 13.16 33.13
C TYR A 248 7.42 12.25 32.23
N LEU A 249 7.59 12.40 30.91
CA LEU A 249 7.01 11.53 29.88
C LEU A 249 8.02 10.43 29.50
N SER A 250 7.55 9.40 28.78
CA SER A 250 8.47 8.47 28.11
C SER A 250 9.21 9.17 26.96
N LEU A 251 10.37 8.65 26.55
CA LEU A 251 11.13 9.17 25.41
C LEU A 251 10.25 9.24 24.14
N SER A 252 9.50 8.16 23.88
CA SER A 252 8.53 8.06 22.78
C SER A 252 7.41 9.11 22.86
N ASP A 253 6.96 9.46 24.06
CA ASP A 253 5.94 10.50 24.28
C ASP A 253 6.50 11.92 24.11
N VAL A 254 7.75 12.17 24.51
CA VAL A 254 8.43 13.47 24.24
C VAL A 254 8.60 13.66 22.74
N HIS A 255 9.11 12.65 22.02
CA HIS A 255 9.21 12.70 20.56
C HIS A 255 7.85 12.87 19.89
N ARG A 256 6.81 12.16 20.36
CA ARG A 256 5.43 12.32 19.84
C ARG A 256 4.89 13.74 20.06
N PHE A 257 5.09 14.34 21.23
CA PHE A 257 4.69 15.71 21.50
C PHE A 257 5.43 16.72 20.59
N ILE A 258 6.76 16.62 20.49
CA ILE A 258 7.56 17.48 19.62
C ILE A 258 7.18 17.30 18.15
N HIS A 259 6.88 16.09 17.70
CA HIS A 259 6.39 15.82 16.35
C HIS A 259 5.04 16.51 16.09
N THR A 260 4.08 16.47 17.03
CA THR A 260 2.80 17.18 16.88
C THR A 260 2.99 18.70 16.81
N GLU A 261 3.80 19.29 17.69
CA GLU A 261 4.12 20.73 17.64
C GLU A 261 4.84 21.11 16.33
N ALA A 262 5.83 20.32 15.91
CA ALA A 262 6.55 20.52 14.64
C ALA A 262 5.63 20.42 13.42
N MET A 263 4.66 19.49 13.41
CA MET A 263 3.68 19.36 12.33
C MET A 263 2.80 20.62 12.21
N MET A 264 2.31 21.15 13.35
CA MET A 264 1.52 22.38 13.40
C MET A 264 2.33 23.61 12.94
N ILE A 265 3.60 23.68 13.35
CA ILE A 265 4.55 24.72 12.93
C ILE A 265 4.80 24.64 11.42
N ASN A 266 5.09 23.45 10.89
CA ASN A 266 5.36 23.25 9.46
C ASN A 266 4.12 23.62 8.61
N GLN A 267 2.91 23.28 9.06
CA GLN A 267 1.67 23.71 8.41
C GLN A 267 1.53 25.24 8.36
N ALA A 268 1.94 25.95 9.42
CA ALA A 268 1.94 27.41 9.44
C ALA A 268 3.04 28.03 8.55
N LEU A 269 4.26 27.48 8.54
CA LEU A 269 5.35 27.92 7.64
C LEU A 269 4.95 27.74 6.16
N LEU A 270 4.37 26.59 5.80
CA LEU A 270 3.85 26.32 4.45
C LEU A 270 2.70 27.26 4.08
N ALA A 271 1.84 27.65 5.03
CA ALA A 271 0.79 28.64 4.80
C ALA A 271 1.39 30.04 4.51
N ASN A 272 2.45 30.44 5.22
CA ASN A 272 3.15 31.70 4.99
C ASN A 272 3.86 31.71 3.64
N GLN A 273 4.56 30.63 3.27
CA GLN A 273 5.19 30.49 1.95
C GLN A 273 4.17 30.59 0.80
N ARG A 274 3.00 29.94 0.94
CA ARG A 274 1.89 30.08 -0.01
C ARG A 274 1.35 31.52 -0.07
N ALA A 275 1.31 32.24 1.05
CA ALA A 275 0.90 33.63 1.09
C ALA A 275 1.93 34.57 0.43
N ILE A 276 3.23 34.33 0.60
CA ILE A 276 4.33 35.05 -0.06
C ILE A 276 4.25 34.85 -1.58
N ALA A 277 4.21 33.59 -2.05
CA ALA A 277 4.08 33.28 -3.48
C ALA A 277 2.80 33.89 -4.10
N LYS A 278 1.68 33.87 -3.38
CA LYS A 278 0.44 34.53 -3.82
C LYS A 278 0.55 36.05 -3.84
N LEU A 279 1.28 36.67 -2.91
CA LEU A 279 1.57 38.10 -2.93
C LEU A 279 2.42 38.47 -4.16
N PHE A 280 3.47 37.70 -4.46
CA PHE A 280 4.29 37.90 -5.66
C PHE A 280 3.45 37.82 -6.95
N VAL A 281 2.63 36.77 -7.11
CA VAL A 281 1.74 36.61 -8.28
C VAL A 281 0.76 37.77 -8.38
N ASN A 282 0.08 38.15 -7.29
CA ASN A 282 -0.87 39.26 -7.29
C ASN A 282 -0.20 40.61 -7.65
N LEU A 283 1.01 40.86 -7.15
CA LEU A 283 1.77 42.09 -7.46
C LEU A 283 2.20 42.12 -8.92
N MET A 284 2.69 40.99 -9.45
CA MET A 284 3.05 40.86 -10.86
C MET A 284 1.83 41.03 -11.79
N GLU A 285 0.69 40.44 -11.45
CA GLU A 285 -0.56 40.59 -12.20
C GLU A 285 -1.06 42.05 -12.20
N ALA A 286 -0.98 42.71 -11.05
CA ALA A 286 -1.33 44.13 -10.92
C ALA A 286 -0.39 45.03 -11.74
N ASP A 287 0.91 44.74 -11.76
CA ASP A 287 1.89 45.52 -12.52
C ASP A 287 1.76 45.34 -14.04
N LEU A 288 1.46 44.13 -14.50
CA LEU A 288 1.13 43.85 -15.91
C LEU A 288 -0.19 44.52 -16.34
N LYS A 289 -1.22 44.53 -15.48
CA LYS A 289 -2.47 45.28 -15.73
C LYS A 289 -2.25 46.79 -15.80
N ARG A 290 -1.35 47.33 -14.97
CA ARG A 290 -0.89 48.74 -15.03
C ARG A 290 -0.15 49.02 -16.34
N GLU A 291 0.81 48.19 -16.72
CA GLU A 291 1.59 48.33 -17.96
C GLU A 291 0.68 48.32 -19.20
N LEU A 292 -0.27 47.38 -19.28
CA LEU A 292 -1.28 47.35 -20.34
C LEU A 292 -2.15 48.62 -20.38
N SER A 293 -2.58 49.12 -19.22
CA SER A 293 -3.39 50.35 -19.12
C SER A 293 -2.61 51.58 -19.59
N GLN A 294 -1.31 51.63 -19.30
CA GLN A 294 -0.41 52.70 -19.76
C GLN A 294 -0.13 52.59 -21.26
N TRP A 295 0.06 51.38 -21.79
CA TRP A 295 0.21 51.14 -23.22
C TRP A 295 -1.04 51.59 -24.00
N LEU A 296 -2.24 51.29 -23.50
CA LEU A 296 -3.49 51.75 -24.11
C LEU A 296 -3.59 53.29 -24.12
N LYS A 297 -3.24 53.98 -23.02
CA LYS A 297 -3.21 55.46 -22.96
C LYS A 297 -2.19 56.05 -23.95
N TRP A 298 -1.01 55.44 -24.08
CA TRP A 298 0.00 55.86 -25.06
C TRP A 298 -0.48 55.62 -26.50
N GLN A 299 -1.11 54.47 -26.78
CA GLN A 299 -1.66 54.12 -28.10
C GLN A 299 -2.82 55.04 -28.50
N GLU A 300 -3.62 55.52 -27.54
CA GLU A 300 -4.67 56.52 -27.75
C GLU A 300 -4.08 57.87 -28.18
N ARG A 301 -3.15 58.44 -27.40
CA ARG A 301 -2.50 59.72 -27.75
C ARG A 301 -1.67 59.64 -29.03
N LEU A 302 -1.16 58.46 -29.40
CA LEU A 302 -0.51 58.22 -30.69
C LEU A 302 -1.51 58.20 -31.87
N LYS A 303 -2.78 57.81 -31.65
CA LYS A 303 -3.85 57.97 -32.66
C LYS A 303 -4.22 59.44 -32.81
N ASP A 304 -4.35 60.18 -31.70
CA ASP A 304 -4.61 61.62 -31.72
C ASP A 304 -3.51 62.36 -32.48
N TRP A 305 -2.25 62.06 -32.20
CA TRP A 305 -1.10 62.60 -32.94
C TRP A 305 -1.18 62.29 -34.44
N LYS A 306 -1.53 61.05 -34.84
CA LYS A 306 -1.71 60.70 -36.28
C LYS A 306 -2.84 61.49 -36.94
N ILE A 307 -3.92 61.79 -36.23
CA ILE A 307 -5.03 62.63 -36.73
C ILE A 307 -4.55 64.08 -36.89
N ILE A 308 -3.86 64.62 -35.89
CA ILE A 308 -3.30 65.97 -35.89
C ILE A 308 -2.31 66.17 -37.05
N GLN A 309 -1.38 65.23 -37.25
CA GLN A 309 -0.40 65.29 -38.36
C GLN A 309 -1.06 65.15 -39.74
N LYS A 310 -2.09 64.30 -39.87
CA LYS A 310 -2.90 64.21 -41.09
C LYS A 310 -3.58 65.55 -41.40
N ASP A 311 -4.17 66.19 -40.39
CA ASP A 311 -4.84 67.49 -40.57
C ASP A 311 -3.84 68.62 -40.85
N TYR A 312 -2.62 68.56 -40.31
CA TYR A 312 -1.51 69.44 -40.70
C TYR A 312 -1.10 69.26 -42.17
N VAL A 313 -0.97 68.03 -42.67
CA VAL A 313 -0.68 67.77 -44.09
C VAL A 313 -1.83 68.28 -44.99
N VAL A 314 -3.09 68.06 -44.59
CA VAL A 314 -4.27 68.61 -45.30
C VAL A 314 -4.28 70.15 -45.28
N ARG A 315 -3.87 70.78 -44.17
CA ARG A 315 -3.74 72.24 -44.02
C ARG A 315 -2.65 72.80 -44.95
N SER A 316 -1.46 72.19 -44.94
CA SER A 316 -0.35 72.50 -45.85
C SER A 316 -0.73 72.34 -47.33
N PHE A 317 -1.48 71.29 -47.69
CA PHE A 317 -1.99 71.12 -49.06
C PHE A 317 -3.03 72.18 -49.44
N ARG A 318 -3.91 72.59 -48.52
CA ARG A 318 -4.84 73.72 -48.75
C ARG A 318 -4.08 75.05 -48.93
N GLU A 319 -2.97 75.24 -48.23
CA GLU A 319 -2.09 76.40 -48.40
C GLU A 319 -1.32 76.35 -49.73
N PHE A 320 -0.87 75.17 -50.18
CA PHE A 320 -0.34 74.96 -51.53
C PHE A 320 -1.37 75.32 -52.60
N MET A 321 -2.61 74.81 -52.50
CA MET A 321 -3.72 75.18 -53.38
C MET A 321 -4.16 76.66 -53.21
N ALA A 322 -3.69 77.34 -52.16
CA ALA A 322 -3.90 78.77 -51.96
C ALA A 322 -2.82 79.66 -52.59
N ARG A 323 -1.71 79.09 -53.08
CA ARG A 323 -0.57 79.81 -53.68
C ARG A 323 -0.95 80.57 -54.96
N LYS A 324 -0.14 81.59 -55.26
CA LYS A 324 -0.43 82.51 -56.36
C LYS A 324 -0.18 81.91 -57.74
N GLU A 325 0.75 80.97 -57.87
CA GLU A 325 1.01 80.25 -59.13
C GLU A 325 -0.21 79.43 -59.57
N VAL A 326 -0.96 78.87 -58.61
CA VAL A 326 -2.15 78.04 -58.86
C VAL A 326 -3.40 78.90 -59.06
N LYS A 327 -3.60 79.96 -58.26
CA LYS A 327 -4.78 80.84 -58.34
C LYS A 327 -4.73 81.92 -59.42
N GLU A 328 -3.54 82.44 -59.73
CA GLU A 328 -3.32 83.45 -60.77
C GLU A 328 -2.22 82.98 -61.76
N PRO A 329 -2.44 81.92 -62.57
CA PRO A 329 -1.40 81.39 -63.45
C PRO A 329 -0.82 82.47 -64.37
N THR A 330 0.50 82.64 -64.35
CA THR A 330 1.18 83.75 -65.06
C THR A 330 1.00 83.69 -66.57
N ALA A 331 0.76 82.49 -67.13
CA ALA A 331 0.37 82.30 -68.52
C ALA A 331 -1.04 82.83 -68.80
N VAL A 332 -2.05 82.44 -68.01
CA VAL A 332 -3.43 82.95 -68.13
C VAL A 332 -3.46 84.47 -68.06
N LYS A 333 -2.74 85.07 -67.10
CA LYS A 333 -2.69 86.53 -66.96
C LYS A 333 -2.14 87.21 -68.21
N ARG A 334 -1.04 86.70 -68.77
CA ARG A 334 -0.43 87.20 -70.02
C ARG A 334 -1.40 87.09 -71.21
N ASP A 335 -2.09 85.97 -71.34
CA ASP A 335 -2.97 85.69 -72.46
C ASP A 335 -4.29 86.50 -72.37
N LEU A 336 -4.74 86.81 -71.16
CA LEU A 336 -5.82 87.76 -70.87
C LEU A 336 -5.42 89.22 -71.17
N GLU A 337 -4.23 89.65 -70.75
CA GLU A 337 -3.69 90.98 -71.07
C GLU A 337 -3.52 91.18 -72.58
N ASN A 338 -3.08 90.15 -73.30
CA ASN A 338 -3.05 90.13 -74.78
C ASN A 338 -4.46 90.23 -75.38
N MET A 339 -5.42 89.42 -74.90
CA MET A 339 -6.82 89.47 -75.37
C MET A 339 -7.42 90.87 -75.23
N ILE A 340 -7.26 91.51 -74.07
CA ILE A 340 -7.78 92.86 -73.79
C ILE A 340 -7.14 93.90 -74.73
N LYS A 341 -5.83 93.83 -74.93
CA LYS A 341 -5.09 94.72 -75.84
C LYS A 341 -5.57 94.61 -77.29
N ASP A 342 -5.82 93.40 -77.76
CA ASP A 342 -6.34 93.15 -79.10
C ASP A 342 -7.82 93.56 -79.22
N GLN A 343 -8.66 93.25 -78.23
CA GLN A 343 -10.05 93.72 -78.17
C GLN A 343 -10.16 95.25 -78.24
N ILE A 344 -9.29 95.98 -77.56
CA ILE A 344 -9.21 97.45 -77.65
C ILE A 344 -8.84 97.88 -79.08
N SER A 345 -7.87 97.20 -79.72
CA SER A 345 -7.46 97.49 -81.10
C SER A 345 -8.57 97.20 -82.12
N LEU A 346 -9.31 96.10 -81.96
CA LEU A 346 -10.43 95.73 -82.84
C LEU A 346 -11.67 96.61 -82.60
N SER A 347 -11.97 96.96 -81.35
CA SER A 347 -13.05 97.90 -81.05
C SER A 347 -12.75 99.29 -81.57
N ARG A 348 -11.48 99.74 -81.54
CA ARG A 348 -11.04 100.97 -82.20
C ARG A 348 -11.25 100.90 -83.72
N LYS A 349 -10.80 99.83 -84.40
CA LYS A 349 -11.07 99.62 -85.84
C LYS A 349 -12.57 99.62 -86.16
N ARG A 350 -13.42 99.08 -85.27
CA ARG A 350 -14.87 99.10 -85.42
C ARG A 350 -15.45 100.51 -85.26
N MET A 351 -14.93 101.31 -84.33
CA MET A 351 -15.33 102.73 -84.21
C MET A 351 -14.90 103.55 -85.43
N GLU A 352 -13.68 103.32 -85.94
CA GLU A 352 -13.18 103.94 -87.18
C GLU A 352 -14.08 103.57 -88.38
N LEU A 353 -14.43 102.30 -88.54
CA LEU A 353 -15.31 101.83 -89.62
C LEU A 353 -16.76 102.32 -89.46
N LEU A 354 -17.27 102.46 -88.23
CA LEU A 354 -18.58 103.06 -87.95
C LEU A 354 -18.59 104.58 -88.25
N GLN A 355 -17.48 105.29 -88.06
CA GLN A 355 -17.38 106.72 -88.37
C GLN A 355 -17.49 107.01 -89.88
N VAL A 356 -17.00 106.11 -90.74
CA VAL A 356 -17.14 106.22 -92.22
C VAL A 356 -18.61 106.30 -92.65
N LEU A 357 -19.56 105.75 -91.88
CA LEU A 357 -20.99 105.88 -92.18
C LEU A 357 -21.47 107.34 -92.17
N CYS A 358 -20.83 108.23 -91.42
CA CYS A 358 -21.18 109.64 -91.36
C CYS A 358 -20.88 110.40 -92.67
N ASP A 359 -19.94 109.90 -93.47
CA ASP A 359 -19.56 110.50 -94.76
C ASP A 359 -20.43 109.99 -95.93
N LEU A 360 -21.09 108.83 -95.78
CA LEU A 360 -21.90 108.16 -96.81
C LEU A 360 -23.32 108.75 -96.97
N LEU A 361 -23.40 110.04 -97.30
CA LEU A 361 -24.66 110.77 -97.47
C LEU A 361 -25.17 110.78 -98.93
N PRO A 362 -26.49 110.75 -99.18
CA PRO A 362 -27.05 110.97 -100.52
C PRO A 362 -26.78 112.40 -101.03
N PRO A 363 -26.55 112.62 -102.34
CA PRO A 363 -26.74 111.66 -103.45
C PRO A 363 -25.43 111.05 -103.99
N THR A 364 -24.28 111.23 -103.34
CA THR A 364 -22.97 110.90 -103.92
C THR A 364 -22.58 109.42 -103.87
N HIS A 365 -23.26 108.61 -103.03
CA HIS A 365 -22.88 107.23 -102.77
C HIS A 365 -23.92 106.21 -103.24
N SER A 366 -23.45 105.07 -103.75
CA SER A 366 -24.31 104.01 -104.26
C SER A 366 -24.78 103.03 -103.17
N LYS A 367 -25.87 102.32 -103.46
CA LYS A 367 -26.33 101.19 -102.63
C LYS A 367 -25.28 100.06 -102.54
N ALA A 368 -24.37 99.95 -103.52
CA ALA A 368 -23.30 98.96 -103.48
C ALA A 368 -22.25 99.31 -102.41
N GLU A 369 -21.82 100.57 -102.32
CA GLU A 369 -20.86 101.03 -101.30
C GLU A 369 -21.40 100.86 -99.87
N ILE A 370 -22.68 101.17 -99.64
CA ILE A 370 -23.33 100.97 -98.33
C ILE A 370 -23.42 99.47 -97.98
N ASN A 371 -23.67 98.60 -98.96
CA ASN A 371 -23.65 97.16 -98.76
C ASN A 371 -22.22 96.65 -98.47
N GLU A 372 -21.20 97.12 -99.20
CA GLU A 372 -19.79 96.72 -99.02
C GLU A 372 -19.24 97.17 -97.65
N TRP A 373 -19.63 98.37 -97.20
CA TRP A 373 -19.40 98.84 -95.82
C TRP A 373 -20.08 97.92 -94.79
N TYR A 374 -21.33 97.52 -95.03
CA TYR A 374 -22.08 96.66 -94.12
C TYR A 374 -21.48 95.25 -94.03
N GLU A 375 -21.13 94.62 -95.16
CA GLU A 375 -20.42 93.34 -95.18
C GLU A 375 -19.05 93.44 -94.49
N SER A 376 -18.34 94.57 -94.65
CA SER A 376 -17.08 94.82 -93.93
C SER A 376 -17.28 94.94 -92.41
N LEU A 377 -18.37 95.56 -91.96
CA LEU A 377 -18.74 95.64 -90.54
C LEU A 377 -19.17 94.28 -89.97
N VAL A 378 -19.92 93.49 -90.74
CA VAL A 378 -20.34 92.12 -90.38
C VAL A 378 -19.10 91.20 -90.29
N ALA A 379 -18.19 91.29 -91.25
CA ALA A 379 -16.93 90.55 -91.25
C ALA A 379 -16.04 90.93 -90.05
N LEU A 380 -15.96 92.23 -89.70
CA LEU A 380 -15.20 92.70 -88.55
C LEU A 380 -15.80 92.24 -87.20
N ASN A 381 -17.14 92.28 -87.04
CA ASN A 381 -17.78 91.75 -85.84
C ASN A 381 -17.59 90.23 -85.73
N LYS A 382 -17.77 89.48 -86.82
CA LYS A 382 -17.49 88.03 -86.87
C LYS A 382 -16.02 87.70 -86.55
N TYR A 383 -15.08 88.55 -86.96
CA TYR A 383 -13.67 88.43 -86.59
C TYR A 383 -13.44 88.69 -85.09
N ILE A 384 -14.08 89.70 -84.51
CA ILE A 384 -14.05 89.96 -83.05
C ILE A 384 -14.59 88.75 -82.27
N ASP A 385 -15.73 88.18 -82.68
CA ASP A 385 -16.30 87.01 -82.02
C ASP A 385 -15.38 85.77 -82.14
N THR A 386 -14.77 85.58 -83.30
CA THR A 386 -13.79 84.50 -83.54
C THR A 386 -12.54 84.66 -82.66
N HIS A 387 -12.00 85.89 -82.56
CA HIS A 387 -10.85 86.22 -81.72
C HIS A 387 -11.15 86.01 -80.23
N ASN A 388 -12.32 86.46 -79.77
CA ASN A 388 -12.80 86.24 -78.40
C ASN A 388 -12.88 84.75 -78.05
N VAL A 389 -13.48 83.93 -78.93
CA VAL A 389 -13.58 82.48 -78.73
C VAL A 389 -12.20 81.82 -78.72
N GLN A 390 -11.27 82.24 -79.59
CA GLN A 390 -9.90 81.72 -79.62
C GLN A 390 -9.14 82.03 -78.32
N HIS A 391 -9.17 83.27 -77.83
CA HIS A 391 -8.50 83.62 -76.57
C HIS A 391 -9.14 82.95 -75.35
N MET A 392 -10.47 82.84 -75.29
CA MET A 392 -11.17 82.09 -74.24
C MET A 392 -10.79 80.60 -74.25
N MET A 393 -10.59 80.00 -75.43
CA MET A 393 -10.14 78.61 -75.56
C MET A 393 -8.67 78.46 -75.12
N ILE A 394 -7.78 79.39 -75.47
CA ILE A 394 -6.39 79.41 -74.99
C ILE A 394 -6.35 79.52 -73.45
N ILE A 395 -7.09 80.47 -72.87
CA ILE A 395 -7.17 80.66 -71.41
C ILE A 395 -7.68 79.39 -70.72
N ARG A 396 -8.71 78.74 -71.26
CA ARG A 396 -9.20 77.45 -70.75
C ARG A 396 -8.10 76.39 -70.77
N ILE A 397 -7.39 76.22 -71.90
CA ILE A 397 -6.31 75.24 -72.04
C ILE A 397 -5.16 75.49 -71.04
N GLN A 398 -4.83 76.76 -70.74
CA GLN A 398 -3.82 77.07 -69.71
C GLN A 398 -4.28 76.64 -68.31
N TYR A 399 -5.54 76.88 -67.93
CA TYR A 399 -6.10 76.37 -66.67
C TYR A 399 -6.18 74.84 -66.64
N GLU A 400 -6.63 74.23 -67.73
CA GLU A 400 -6.79 72.77 -67.85
C GLU A 400 -5.42 72.06 -67.72
N ARG A 401 -4.33 72.66 -68.22
CA ARG A 401 -2.95 72.18 -67.98
C ARG A 401 -2.53 72.32 -66.50
N VAL A 402 -2.78 73.44 -65.84
CA VAL A 402 -2.45 73.61 -64.41
C VAL A 402 -3.24 72.63 -63.53
N CYS A 403 -4.50 72.36 -63.87
CA CYS A 403 -5.30 71.31 -63.21
C CYS A 403 -4.68 69.92 -63.42
N GLN A 404 -4.22 69.60 -64.63
CA GLN A 404 -3.54 68.32 -64.92
C GLN A 404 -2.21 68.21 -64.15
N GLU A 405 -1.37 69.24 -64.17
CA GLU A 405 -0.13 69.32 -63.39
C GLU A 405 -0.40 69.07 -61.88
N CYS A 406 -1.50 69.58 -61.32
CA CYS A 406 -1.90 69.31 -59.94
C CYS A 406 -2.37 67.86 -59.72
N LEU A 407 -3.16 67.30 -60.66
CA LEU A 407 -3.64 65.91 -60.58
C LEU A 407 -2.50 64.90 -60.69
N ASP A 408 -1.55 65.13 -61.60
CA ASP A 408 -0.40 64.26 -61.82
C ASP A 408 0.48 64.17 -60.56
N ASN A 409 0.69 65.30 -59.87
CA ASN A 409 1.40 65.32 -58.58
C ASN A 409 0.65 64.52 -57.49
N VAL A 410 -0.68 64.61 -57.42
CA VAL A 410 -1.49 63.84 -56.45
C VAL A 410 -1.47 62.34 -56.77
N GLN A 411 -1.52 61.96 -58.06
CA GLN A 411 -1.43 60.56 -58.50
C GLN A 411 -0.02 59.97 -58.27
N LEU A 412 1.04 60.77 -58.39
CA LEU A 412 2.40 60.39 -58.02
C LEU A 412 2.48 60.09 -56.52
N CYS A 413 2.11 61.06 -55.67
CA CYS A 413 2.12 60.88 -54.21
C CYS A 413 1.30 59.65 -53.78
N LYS A 414 0.14 59.41 -54.42
CA LYS A 414 -0.69 58.22 -54.16
C LYS A 414 0.03 56.92 -54.50
N ARG A 415 0.68 56.84 -55.67
CA ARG A 415 1.43 55.66 -56.10
C ARG A 415 2.58 55.37 -55.15
N ASP A 416 3.33 56.39 -54.77
CA ASP A 416 4.48 56.25 -53.87
C ASP A 416 4.06 55.64 -52.52
N PHE A 417 2.91 56.05 -51.96
CA PHE A 417 2.32 55.42 -50.78
C PHE A 417 1.80 53.99 -51.02
N GLU A 418 1.14 53.73 -52.15
CA GLU A 418 0.61 52.39 -52.48
C GLU A 418 1.72 51.36 -52.69
N ASP A 419 2.86 51.75 -53.29
CA ASP A 419 4.00 50.87 -53.51
C ASP A 419 4.82 50.69 -52.22
N LEU A 420 5.01 51.75 -51.42
CA LEU A 420 5.67 51.66 -50.11
C LEU A 420 4.90 50.73 -49.15
N ALA A 421 3.56 50.79 -49.15
CA ALA A 421 2.72 49.92 -48.34
C ALA A 421 2.89 48.43 -48.70
N LYS A 422 2.96 48.09 -50.00
CA LYS A 422 3.19 46.71 -50.46
C LYS A 422 4.56 46.18 -50.05
N HIS A 423 5.60 47.01 -50.14
CA HIS A 423 6.95 46.62 -49.71
C HIS A 423 7.00 46.36 -48.20
N ILE A 424 6.47 47.27 -47.37
CA ILE A 424 6.38 47.08 -45.92
C ILE A 424 5.54 45.84 -45.57
N GLU A 425 4.44 45.57 -46.28
CA GLU A 425 3.63 44.36 -46.08
C GLU A 425 4.42 43.07 -46.40
N GLN A 426 5.19 43.06 -47.48
CA GLN A 426 6.02 41.92 -47.87
C GLN A 426 7.18 41.69 -46.89
N ASP A 427 7.90 42.74 -46.50
CA ASP A 427 9.01 42.65 -45.55
C ASP A 427 8.49 42.18 -44.16
N CYS A 428 7.28 42.62 -43.75
CA CYS A 428 6.56 42.08 -42.59
C CYS A 428 6.17 40.61 -42.72
N LYS A 429 5.69 40.15 -43.89
CA LYS A 429 5.36 38.74 -44.14
C LYS A 429 6.57 37.83 -44.06
N ASP A 430 7.72 38.28 -44.57
CA ASP A 430 8.95 37.47 -44.54
C ASP A 430 9.64 37.52 -43.16
N LEU A 431 9.48 38.61 -42.40
CA LEU A 431 9.79 38.66 -40.96
C LEU A 431 8.89 37.69 -40.15
N TYR A 432 7.59 37.64 -40.45
CA TYR A 432 6.65 36.73 -39.78
C TYR A 432 7.04 35.25 -40.03
N LYS A 433 7.31 34.87 -41.29
CA LYS A 433 7.78 33.51 -41.62
C LYS A 433 9.09 33.15 -40.89
N TYR A 434 10.02 34.10 -40.81
CA TYR A 434 11.30 33.93 -40.10
C TYR A 434 11.11 33.63 -38.61
N PHE A 435 10.14 34.29 -37.97
CA PHE A 435 9.78 34.03 -36.58
C PHE A 435 8.98 32.72 -36.41
N GLN A 436 8.01 32.46 -37.28
CA GLN A 436 7.15 31.27 -37.22
C GLN A 436 7.95 29.97 -37.37
N GLN A 437 8.92 29.92 -38.30
CA GLN A 437 9.77 28.74 -38.50
C GLN A 437 10.63 28.41 -37.27
N ALA A 438 11.14 29.43 -36.57
CA ALA A 438 11.88 29.26 -35.33
C ALA A 438 10.99 28.76 -34.17
N ILE A 439 9.71 29.15 -34.13
CA ILE A 439 8.73 28.61 -33.18
C ILE A 439 8.40 27.14 -33.47
N VAL A 440 8.17 26.74 -34.73
CA VAL A 440 7.83 25.35 -35.06
C VAL A 440 8.93 24.38 -34.62
N LEU A 441 10.20 24.75 -34.78
CA LEU A 441 11.35 23.99 -34.26
C LEU A 441 11.31 23.89 -32.72
N TRP A 442 10.98 24.98 -32.03
CA TRP A 442 10.81 24.97 -30.58
C TRP A 442 9.69 24.02 -30.14
N ASP A 443 8.51 24.11 -30.74
CA ASP A 443 7.33 23.30 -30.38
C ASP A 443 7.60 21.80 -30.56
N GLU A 444 8.27 21.43 -31.66
CA GLU A 444 8.67 20.04 -31.94
C GLU A 444 9.62 19.49 -30.88
N HIS A 445 10.65 20.25 -30.50
CA HIS A 445 11.62 19.82 -29.49
C HIS A 445 11.06 19.87 -28.06
N GLN A 446 10.16 20.82 -27.75
CA GLN A 446 9.40 20.83 -26.49
C GLN A 446 8.52 19.58 -26.35
N LEU A 447 7.86 19.15 -27.43
CA LEU A 447 7.06 17.93 -27.46
C LEU A 447 7.92 16.68 -27.24
N LYS A 448 9.08 16.57 -27.88
CA LYS A 448 10.01 15.43 -27.71
C LYS A 448 10.53 15.31 -26.28
N LEU A 449 10.84 16.42 -25.59
CA LEU A 449 11.23 16.38 -24.17
C LEU A 449 10.10 15.87 -23.27
N SER A 450 8.85 16.25 -23.53
CA SER A 450 7.69 15.69 -22.83
C SER A 450 7.51 14.19 -23.10
N GLN A 451 7.80 13.73 -24.32
CA GLN A 451 7.81 12.30 -24.66
C GLN A 451 8.89 11.52 -23.89
N GLN A 452 10.04 12.11 -23.57
CA GLN A 452 11.08 11.46 -22.77
C GLN A 452 10.65 11.14 -21.33
N GLU A 453 9.79 11.95 -20.71
CA GLU A 453 9.22 11.64 -19.39
C GLU A 453 8.25 10.43 -19.46
N ASN A 454 7.45 10.37 -20.52
CA ASN A 454 6.58 9.23 -20.80
C ASN A 454 7.38 7.94 -21.08
N GLU A 455 8.47 8.05 -21.85
CA GLU A 455 9.37 6.93 -22.15
C GLU A 455 10.07 6.40 -20.88
N LEU A 456 10.47 7.29 -19.96
CA LEU A 456 10.95 6.91 -18.63
C LEU A 456 9.87 6.12 -17.87
N GLN A 457 8.65 6.65 -17.77
CA GLN A 457 7.58 5.99 -17.00
C GLN A 457 7.23 4.59 -17.55
N VAL A 458 7.28 4.41 -18.88
CA VAL A 458 7.12 3.08 -19.51
C VAL A 458 8.23 2.12 -19.07
N LYS A 459 9.51 2.55 -19.09
CA LYS A 459 10.65 1.73 -18.65
C LYS A 459 10.57 1.37 -17.16
N LEU A 460 10.15 2.30 -16.30
CA LEU A 460 9.94 2.06 -14.87
C LEU A 460 8.82 1.03 -14.64
N ASN A 461 7.68 1.18 -15.33
CA ASN A 461 6.56 0.25 -15.23
C ASN A 461 6.94 -1.16 -15.71
N GLU A 462 7.71 -1.27 -16.80
CA GLU A 462 8.17 -2.56 -17.30
C GLU A 462 9.16 -3.24 -16.34
N CYS A 463 10.06 -2.47 -15.73
CA CYS A 463 10.99 -2.95 -14.70
C CYS A 463 10.25 -3.49 -13.47
N ARG A 464 9.29 -2.70 -12.94
CA ARG A 464 8.41 -3.12 -11.82
C ARG A 464 7.68 -4.42 -12.13
N ARG A 465 7.06 -4.55 -13.32
CA ARG A 465 6.36 -5.77 -13.76
C ARG A 465 7.29 -6.98 -13.86
N LYS A 466 8.53 -6.80 -14.34
CA LYS A 466 9.54 -7.87 -14.40
C LYS A 466 9.95 -8.36 -13.01
N HIS A 467 10.16 -7.44 -12.05
CA HIS A 467 10.45 -7.81 -10.66
C HIS A 467 9.27 -8.53 -10.01
N GLU A 468 8.06 -7.98 -10.10
CA GLU A 468 6.85 -8.53 -9.46
C GLU A 468 6.60 -9.99 -9.87
N ASN A 469 6.63 -10.29 -11.18
CA ASN A 469 6.50 -11.66 -11.68
C ASN A 469 7.56 -12.62 -11.10
N LEU A 470 8.82 -12.16 -10.98
CA LEU A 470 9.90 -12.96 -10.40
C LEU A 470 9.77 -13.09 -8.87
N ASN A 471 9.21 -12.09 -8.20
CA ASN A 471 8.96 -12.11 -6.76
C ASN A 471 7.84 -13.09 -6.40
N GLN A 472 6.72 -13.07 -7.13
CA GLN A 472 5.62 -14.04 -6.97
C GLN A 472 6.12 -15.49 -7.10
N ILE A 473 7.01 -15.77 -8.06
CA ILE A 473 7.63 -17.10 -8.22
C ILE A 473 8.51 -17.44 -7.00
N ARG A 474 9.27 -16.49 -6.44
CA ARG A 474 10.10 -16.71 -5.25
C ARG A 474 9.27 -16.94 -3.98
N GLU A 475 8.20 -16.17 -3.79
CA GLU A 475 7.29 -16.31 -2.64
C GLU A 475 6.52 -17.65 -2.71
N ALA A 476 6.00 -18.04 -3.88
CA ALA A 476 5.37 -19.35 -4.05
C ALA A 476 6.35 -20.53 -3.78
N ASN A 477 7.62 -20.37 -4.15
CA ASN A 477 8.66 -21.34 -3.79
C ASN A 477 8.95 -21.38 -2.28
N LEU A 478 8.88 -20.23 -1.59
CA LEU A 478 8.99 -20.18 -0.13
C LEU A 478 7.79 -20.86 0.54
N ASP A 479 6.56 -20.58 0.13
CA ASP A 479 5.36 -21.22 0.69
C ASP A 479 5.40 -22.75 0.55
N ILE A 480 5.82 -23.26 -0.60
CA ILE A 480 6.07 -24.69 -0.83
C ILE A 480 7.14 -25.27 0.12
N ILE A 481 8.11 -24.47 0.57
CA ILE A 481 9.08 -24.87 1.60
C ILE A 481 8.44 -24.82 2.99
N LEU A 482 7.61 -23.81 3.30
CA LEU A 482 6.94 -23.67 4.59
C LEU A 482 5.92 -24.80 4.85
N ASP A 483 5.17 -25.23 3.85
CA ASP A 483 4.26 -26.39 3.99
C ASP A 483 5.01 -27.70 4.23
N LYS A 484 6.17 -27.87 3.59
CA LYS A 484 7.08 -29.00 3.85
C LYS A 484 7.75 -28.92 5.22
N LEU A 485 7.85 -27.72 5.80
CA LEU A 485 8.37 -27.48 7.13
C LEU A 485 7.31 -27.80 8.19
N ARG A 486 6.06 -27.37 7.99
CA ARG A 486 4.87 -27.72 8.80
C ARG A 486 4.65 -29.24 8.90
N THR A 487 4.89 -29.97 7.82
CA THR A 487 4.57 -31.41 7.70
C THR A 487 5.75 -32.37 7.94
N GLN A 488 6.91 -31.85 8.36
CA GLN A 488 8.15 -32.65 8.42
C GLN A 488 8.14 -33.69 9.56
N SER A 489 8.81 -34.82 9.35
CA SER A 489 8.76 -36.02 10.21
C SER A 489 9.81 -36.09 11.32
N SER A 490 10.86 -35.29 11.22
CA SER A 490 12.07 -35.47 12.04
C SER A 490 12.89 -34.19 12.14
N GLU A 491 13.39 -33.91 13.34
CA GLU A 491 14.13 -32.66 13.68
C GLU A 491 15.30 -32.40 12.71
N GLY A 492 16.07 -33.43 12.36
CA GLY A 492 17.17 -33.32 11.41
C GLY A 492 16.75 -32.92 9.99
N LYS A 493 15.58 -33.41 9.50
CA LYS A 493 15.01 -32.95 8.22
C LYS A 493 14.40 -31.55 8.35
N LEU A 494 13.76 -31.26 9.48
CA LEU A 494 13.10 -29.98 9.80
C LEU A 494 14.11 -28.83 9.81
N LYS A 495 15.23 -28.98 10.52
CA LYS A 495 16.33 -28.00 10.58
C LYS A 495 16.98 -27.77 9.21
N ASN A 496 17.12 -28.83 8.40
CA ASN A 496 17.60 -28.72 7.02
C ASN A 496 16.59 -28.02 6.08
N LEU A 497 15.28 -28.10 6.34
CA LEU A 497 14.28 -27.29 5.63
C LEU A 497 14.27 -25.83 6.10
N LEU A 498 14.46 -25.55 7.39
CA LEU A 498 14.61 -24.17 7.89
C LEU A 498 15.77 -23.45 7.20
N GLY A 499 16.93 -24.12 7.05
CA GLY A 499 18.05 -23.59 6.28
C GLY A 499 17.71 -23.25 4.82
N LYS A 500 16.82 -24.03 4.17
CA LYS A 500 16.31 -23.74 2.82
C LYS A 500 15.29 -22.59 2.80
N ALA A 501 14.42 -22.49 3.81
CA ALA A 501 13.49 -21.38 3.94
C ALA A 501 14.24 -20.05 4.12
N PHE A 502 15.28 -20.04 4.96
CA PHE A 502 16.19 -18.91 5.13
C PHE A 502 16.93 -18.55 3.84
N ALA A 503 17.51 -19.53 3.13
CA ALA A 503 18.13 -19.28 1.83
C ALA A 503 17.14 -18.71 0.79
N SER A 504 15.87 -19.14 0.81
CA SER A 504 14.81 -18.59 -0.04
C SER A 504 14.47 -17.14 0.31
N LEU A 505 14.38 -16.79 1.60
CA LEU A 505 14.24 -15.40 2.05
C LEU A 505 15.42 -14.52 1.64
N ASP A 506 16.64 -15.04 1.72
CA ASP A 506 17.84 -14.27 1.34
C ASP A 506 17.93 -14.08 -0.19
N VAL A 507 17.39 -15.03 -0.99
CA VAL A 507 17.17 -14.85 -2.45
C VAL A 507 16.05 -13.85 -2.76
N ILE A 508 14.99 -13.79 -1.95
CA ILE A 508 13.94 -12.74 -2.08
C ILE A 508 14.56 -11.37 -1.81
N ARG A 509 15.30 -11.21 -0.70
CA ARG A 509 16.02 -9.98 -0.33
C ARG A 509 16.93 -9.48 -1.44
N ALA A 510 17.85 -10.33 -1.92
CA ALA A 510 18.75 -9.99 -3.04
C ALA A 510 17.97 -9.68 -4.33
N GLY A 511 16.76 -10.23 -4.47
CA GLY A 511 15.83 -9.91 -5.56
C GLY A 511 15.26 -8.49 -5.53
N TYR A 512 15.04 -7.91 -4.34
CA TYR A 512 14.67 -6.50 -4.16
C TYR A 512 15.87 -5.58 -4.34
N GLU A 513 17.03 -5.95 -3.80
CA GLU A 513 18.28 -5.18 -3.93
C GLU A 513 18.71 -5.06 -5.41
N ALA A 514 18.64 -6.16 -6.17
CA ALA A 514 18.94 -6.16 -7.61
C ALA A 514 17.92 -5.33 -8.42
N PHE A 515 16.62 -5.45 -8.12
CA PHE A 515 15.58 -4.63 -8.76
C PHE A 515 15.79 -3.14 -8.47
N HIS A 516 16.08 -2.76 -7.22
CA HIS A 516 16.39 -1.40 -6.84
C HIS A 516 17.60 -0.85 -7.64
N GLN A 517 18.67 -1.62 -7.77
CA GLN A 517 19.82 -1.23 -8.60
C GLN A 517 19.43 -1.02 -10.07
N ASP A 518 18.60 -1.88 -10.65
CA ASP A 518 18.19 -1.77 -12.06
C ASP A 518 17.22 -0.61 -12.32
N ILE A 519 16.25 -0.37 -11.43
CA ILE A 519 15.33 0.77 -11.57
C ILE A 519 16.03 2.12 -11.29
N VAL A 520 17.02 2.16 -10.38
CA VAL A 520 17.87 3.36 -10.19
C VAL A 520 18.76 3.63 -11.40
N LYS A 521 19.29 2.60 -12.10
CA LYS A 521 20.00 2.79 -13.38
C LYS A 521 19.08 3.40 -14.45
N ILE A 522 17.82 2.94 -14.53
CA ILE A 522 16.82 3.49 -15.47
C ILE A 522 16.58 4.97 -15.15
N VAL A 523 16.31 5.33 -13.89
CA VAL A 523 16.14 6.73 -13.47
C VAL A 523 17.38 7.57 -13.77
N ALA A 524 18.59 7.07 -13.46
CA ALA A 524 19.84 7.78 -13.72
C ALA A 524 20.12 8.04 -15.21
N SER A 525 19.49 7.31 -16.14
CA SER A 525 19.65 7.56 -17.58
C SER A 525 18.80 8.74 -18.13
N TYR A 526 17.83 9.23 -17.37
CA TYR A 526 16.90 10.27 -17.82
C TYR A 526 17.56 11.63 -18.14
N PRO A 527 18.49 12.19 -17.32
CA PRO A 527 19.12 13.47 -17.63
C PRO A 527 19.99 13.40 -18.89
N GLU A 528 20.56 12.23 -19.20
CA GLU A 528 21.33 12.01 -20.43
C GLU A 528 20.43 12.04 -21.68
N ALA A 529 19.21 11.51 -21.57
CA ALA A 529 18.21 11.56 -22.65
C ALA A 529 17.69 12.98 -22.88
N ILE A 530 17.37 13.71 -21.80
CA ILE A 530 17.00 15.13 -21.83
C ILE A 530 18.15 15.98 -22.43
N LEU A 531 19.40 15.72 -22.04
CA LEU A 531 20.58 16.42 -22.57
C LEU A 531 20.77 16.19 -24.08
N LYS A 532 20.56 14.97 -24.57
CA LYS A 532 20.63 14.66 -26.02
C LYS A 532 19.60 15.46 -26.81
N GLU A 533 18.37 15.54 -26.32
CA GLU A 533 17.30 16.26 -26.99
C GLU A 533 17.48 17.79 -26.92
N LEU A 534 18.01 18.33 -25.82
CA LEU A 534 18.40 19.74 -25.70
C LEU A 534 19.55 20.12 -26.66
N ILE A 535 20.54 19.24 -26.83
CA ILE A 535 21.61 19.42 -27.84
C ILE A 535 21.06 19.30 -29.26
N SER A 536 20.05 18.44 -29.48
CA SER A 536 19.31 18.34 -30.74
C SER A 536 18.63 19.67 -31.07
N TYR A 537 17.85 20.24 -30.14
CA TYR A 537 17.24 21.57 -30.31
C TYR A 537 18.27 22.66 -30.61
N SER A 538 19.38 22.71 -29.86
CA SER A 538 20.44 23.69 -30.14
C SER A 538 21.09 23.51 -31.51
N SER A 539 21.12 22.29 -32.04
CA SER A 539 21.64 22.01 -33.38
C SER A 539 20.64 22.49 -34.45
N SER A 540 19.35 22.18 -34.28
CA SER A 540 18.26 22.60 -35.17
C SER A 540 18.14 24.12 -35.27
N ILE A 541 18.08 24.82 -34.13
CA ILE A 541 17.92 26.28 -34.11
C ILE A 541 19.21 27.02 -34.56
N GLY A 542 20.39 26.42 -34.29
CA GLY A 542 21.67 26.91 -34.79
C GLY A 542 21.75 26.82 -36.31
N GLN A 543 21.39 25.67 -36.89
CA GLN A 543 21.29 25.49 -38.35
C GLN A 543 20.29 26.46 -38.97
N TYR A 544 19.10 26.63 -38.36
CA TYR A 544 18.08 27.57 -38.85
C TYR A 544 18.61 29.01 -38.94
N PHE A 545 19.23 29.50 -37.87
CA PHE A 545 19.81 30.84 -37.83
C PHE A 545 21.20 30.96 -38.48
N SER A 546 21.72 29.88 -39.07
CA SER A 546 23.08 29.78 -39.63
C SER A 546 24.20 30.16 -38.64
N VAL A 547 24.01 29.83 -37.37
CA VAL A 547 25.01 29.97 -36.30
C VAL A 547 25.90 28.73 -36.26
N LYS A 548 27.21 28.94 -36.13
CA LYS A 548 28.21 27.84 -36.16
C LYS A 548 28.27 27.06 -34.85
N GLU A 549 28.12 27.74 -33.72
CA GLU A 549 28.25 27.17 -32.39
C GLU A 549 26.93 26.56 -31.92
N VAL A 550 26.92 25.24 -31.73
CA VAL A 550 25.86 24.54 -30.98
C VAL A 550 26.09 24.80 -29.51
N TYR A 551 25.12 25.41 -28.82
CA TYR A 551 25.19 25.57 -27.36
C TYR A 551 25.21 24.20 -26.69
N LYS A 552 26.28 23.99 -25.93
CA LYS A 552 26.47 22.86 -25.03
C LYS A 552 26.97 23.48 -23.75
N GLN A 553 26.26 23.25 -22.65
CA GLN A 553 26.73 23.70 -21.35
C GLN A 553 28.06 23.01 -21.04
N VAL A 554 29.15 23.77 -21.06
CA VAL A 554 30.48 23.28 -20.70
C VAL A 554 30.44 22.85 -19.22
N GLY A 555 31.05 21.71 -18.90
CA GLY A 555 31.10 21.16 -17.53
C GLY A 555 31.82 22.11 -16.58
N SER A 556 31.07 22.98 -15.94
CA SER A 556 31.57 24.05 -15.05
C SER A 556 30.41 24.67 -14.23
N ALA A 557 29.71 23.86 -13.43
CA ALA A 557 28.73 24.34 -12.43
C ALA A 557 28.27 23.25 -11.44
N PHE A 558 28.05 22.02 -11.92
CA PHE A 558 27.30 21.00 -11.15
C PHE A 558 28.15 19.88 -10.53
N GLU A 559 29.30 19.51 -11.13
CA GLU A 559 30.18 18.47 -10.56
C GLU A 559 30.83 18.87 -9.22
N GLU A 560 30.85 20.16 -8.86
CA GLU A 560 31.36 20.63 -7.57
C GLU A 560 30.31 20.59 -6.44
N GLN A 561 29.00 20.50 -6.73
CA GLN A 561 27.96 20.50 -5.70
C GLN A 561 27.54 19.10 -5.18
N ASP A 562 27.76 18.03 -5.94
CA ASP A 562 27.60 16.66 -5.40
C ASP A 562 28.50 16.43 -4.16
N SER A 563 29.63 17.15 -4.08
CA SER A 563 30.56 17.09 -2.93
C SER A 563 30.07 17.77 -1.65
N GLU A 564 29.11 18.71 -1.72
CA GLU A 564 28.60 19.42 -0.53
C GLU A 564 27.29 18.84 0.01
N VAL A 565 26.52 18.11 -0.81
CA VAL A 565 25.24 17.51 -0.40
C VAL A 565 25.46 16.23 0.44
N GLU A 566 26.45 15.39 0.11
CA GLU A 566 26.81 14.24 0.97
C GLU A 566 27.38 14.70 2.33
N ASN A 567 28.20 15.76 2.34
CA ASN A 567 28.85 16.29 3.55
C ASN A 567 27.89 16.88 4.61
N MET A 568 26.62 17.12 4.28
CA MET A 568 25.58 17.54 5.25
C MET A 568 24.70 16.40 5.75
N ALA A 569 24.81 15.19 5.18
CA ALA A 569 24.06 14.01 5.63
C ALA A 569 24.80 13.22 6.72
N GLU A 570 26.12 13.06 6.60
CA GLU A 570 26.90 12.21 7.53
C GLU A 570 27.10 12.82 8.93
N MET A 571 27.07 14.16 9.08
CA MET A 571 27.44 14.85 10.32
C MET A 571 26.44 14.73 11.50
N THR A 572 25.55 13.74 11.47
CA THR A 572 24.73 13.34 12.64
C THR A 572 24.55 11.83 12.80
N GLY A 573 25.24 11.01 11.98
CA GLY A 573 25.03 9.56 11.94
C GLY A 573 25.83 8.78 12.98
N ASP A 574 27.13 9.05 13.11
CA ASP A 574 28.05 8.19 13.85
C ASP A 574 28.85 8.92 14.94
N SER A 575 28.73 8.45 16.17
CA SER A 575 29.50 8.89 17.35
C SER A 575 29.31 7.92 18.52
N LEU A 576 29.41 6.61 18.27
CA LEU A 576 29.63 5.59 19.30
C LEU A 576 30.06 4.25 18.67
N LEU A 577 31.39 4.01 18.65
CA LEU A 577 32.12 2.72 18.56
C LEU A 577 33.33 2.71 17.57
N GLN A 578 34.44 3.41 17.88
CA GLN A 578 35.79 2.79 17.79
C GLN A 578 36.93 3.65 18.37
N GLU A 579 37.37 3.28 19.56
CA GLU A 579 38.75 3.36 20.09
C GLU A 579 38.90 2.08 20.95
N THR A 580 39.91 1.21 20.87
CA THR A 580 41.18 1.18 20.11
C THR A 580 41.53 -0.28 19.74
N GLU A 581 42.36 -0.50 18.71
CA GLU A 581 43.17 -1.72 18.57
C GLU A 581 44.65 -1.39 18.26
N GLU A 582 45.50 -2.42 18.29
CA GLU A 582 46.98 -2.43 18.21
C GLU A 582 47.74 -1.84 19.41
N THR A 583 48.82 -2.44 19.93
CA THR A 583 49.29 -3.86 19.92
C THR A 583 50.26 -4.04 21.09
N GLU A 584 50.35 -5.24 21.70
CA GLU A 584 51.63 -5.86 22.11
C GLU A 584 51.47 -7.32 22.57
N HIS A 585 52.58 -8.08 22.57
CA HIS A 585 52.63 -9.48 23.02
C HIS A 585 53.20 -9.60 24.44
N GLN A 586 52.70 -10.51 25.29
CA GLN A 586 53.42 -11.74 25.71
C GLN A 586 52.77 -12.51 26.89
N ALA A 587 52.81 -13.84 26.76
CA ALA A 587 53.15 -14.86 27.76
C ALA A 587 52.39 -15.05 29.11
N GLU A 588 52.07 -16.34 29.33
CA GLU A 588 52.18 -17.13 30.58
C GLU A 588 51.06 -17.25 31.66
N SER A 589 50.94 -18.50 32.13
CA SER A 589 50.33 -19.02 33.36
C SER A 589 48.80 -19.20 33.47
N PHE A 590 48.36 -20.46 33.28
CA PHE A 590 47.32 -21.09 34.12
C PHE A 590 47.91 -21.37 35.53
N PRO A 591 47.11 -21.30 36.60
CA PRO A 591 46.43 -22.49 37.14
C PRO A 591 44.92 -22.24 37.37
N GLN A 592 43.97 -23.17 37.20
CA GLN A 592 43.85 -24.59 37.56
C GLN A 592 43.19 -24.83 38.94
N GLY A 593 42.00 -25.45 38.91
CA GLY A 593 41.22 -25.95 40.05
C GLY A 593 39.86 -25.25 40.22
N SER A 594 38.77 -25.91 40.63
CA SER A 594 38.44 -27.35 40.72
C SER A 594 37.00 -27.51 41.24
N THR A 595 36.28 -28.56 40.79
CA THR A 595 35.20 -29.31 41.50
C THR A 595 34.02 -28.54 42.09
N GLU A 596 32.80 -28.63 41.54
CA GLU A 596 31.75 -29.67 41.79
C GLU A 596 30.66 -29.19 42.76
N SER A 597 29.40 -29.42 42.33
CA SER A 597 28.16 -29.83 43.05
C SER A 597 27.75 -29.20 44.40
N GLU A 598 26.47 -29.18 44.83
CA GLU A 598 25.21 -29.85 44.42
C GLU A 598 24.03 -28.85 44.64
N GLN A 599 22.84 -28.98 44.04
CA GLN A 599 21.58 -29.55 44.60
C GLN A 599 21.20 -29.09 46.04
N GLN A 600 19.94 -28.94 46.47
CA GLN A 600 18.59 -29.35 45.98
C GLN A 600 17.54 -28.32 46.55
N VAL A 601 16.37 -28.04 45.94
CA VAL A 601 14.99 -28.62 46.22
C VAL A 601 14.48 -28.34 47.67
N GLU A 602 13.21 -28.06 48.00
CA GLU A 602 11.85 -28.30 47.42
C GLU A 602 10.96 -27.03 47.65
N SER A 603 9.93 -26.62 46.89
CA SER A 603 8.77 -27.24 46.18
C SER A 603 7.49 -27.45 47.01
N LEU A 604 6.37 -27.74 46.33
CA LEU A 604 4.96 -27.85 46.77
C LEU A 604 4.24 -26.50 47.07
N THR A 605 3.22 -25.99 46.35
CA THR A 605 2.04 -26.48 45.57
C THR A 605 0.75 -26.69 46.38
N ASN A 606 -0.32 -25.99 45.98
CA ASN A 606 -1.68 -26.49 45.61
C ASN A 606 -2.59 -25.26 45.31
N LYS A 607 -3.46 -25.23 44.28
CA LYS A 607 -4.70 -26.02 44.02
C LYS A 607 -5.77 -25.79 45.11
N THR A 608 -7.05 -25.60 44.80
CA THR A 608 -7.88 -26.28 43.76
C THR A 608 -8.98 -25.42 43.09
N GLU A 609 -9.58 -25.99 42.02
CA GLU A 609 -10.96 -25.86 41.48
C GLU A 609 -11.71 -24.50 41.51
N GLU A 610 -12.19 -23.95 40.38
CA GLU A 610 -13.25 -24.43 39.45
C GLU A 610 -14.69 -24.47 40.00
N THR A 611 -15.57 -23.66 39.38
CA THR A 611 -16.94 -24.03 39.02
C THR A 611 -17.36 -23.26 37.75
N ASN A 612 -18.03 -23.93 36.81
CA ASN A 612 -18.45 -23.35 35.53
C ASN A 612 -19.93 -22.93 35.54
N THR A 613 -20.26 -21.81 34.88
CA THR A 613 -21.56 -21.61 34.24
C THR A 613 -21.39 -20.97 32.87
N VAL A 614 -21.89 -21.69 31.86
CA VAL A 614 -21.88 -21.39 30.42
C VAL A 614 -22.63 -20.11 30.08
N GLU A 615 -22.14 -19.36 29.10
CA GLU A 615 -22.99 -18.82 28.03
C GLU A 615 -22.23 -18.95 26.69
N ASN A 616 -22.90 -19.52 25.69
CA ASN A 616 -22.39 -19.66 24.32
C ASN A 616 -22.86 -18.46 23.50
N GLU A 617 -22.08 -18.05 22.50
CA GLU A 617 -22.66 -17.79 21.17
C GLU A 617 -21.58 -17.90 20.09
N GLU A 618 -21.81 -18.80 19.12
CA GLU A 618 -21.02 -18.93 17.89
C GLU A 618 -21.83 -18.39 16.70
N SER A 619 -21.15 -18.18 15.57
CA SER A 619 -21.67 -17.53 14.35
C SER A 619 -22.94 -18.12 13.73
N ILE A 620 -23.79 -17.27 13.14
CA ILE A 620 -24.65 -17.51 11.96
C ILE A 620 -25.10 -16.10 11.44
N VAL A 621 -24.98 -15.72 10.15
CA VAL A 621 -25.76 -16.13 8.96
C VAL A 621 -27.22 -15.61 9.06
N GLN A 622 -28.03 -15.31 8.03
CA GLN A 622 -28.00 -15.49 6.56
C GLN A 622 -27.81 -14.10 5.86
N GLU A 623 -28.33 -13.67 4.69
CA GLU A 623 -29.33 -14.14 3.71
C GLU A 623 -28.83 -14.01 2.25
N THR A 624 -29.30 -14.89 1.36
CA THR A 624 -29.28 -14.84 -0.12
C THR A 624 -30.54 -15.55 -0.61
N GLU A 625 -31.21 -15.06 -1.66
CA GLU A 625 -32.21 -15.76 -2.55
C GLU A 625 -32.95 -14.69 -3.39
N GLU A 626 -33.57 -14.92 -4.56
CA GLU A 626 -33.58 -15.98 -5.59
C GLU A 626 -33.77 -15.23 -6.96
N ALA A 627 -33.71 -15.75 -8.19
CA ALA A 627 -33.62 -17.07 -8.83
C ALA A 627 -32.82 -16.90 -10.17
N GLU A 628 -32.76 -17.75 -11.22
CA GLU A 628 -33.42 -19.00 -11.62
C GLU A 628 -32.38 -19.98 -12.26
N LYS A 629 -32.85 -21.10 -12.80
CA LYS A 629 -32.18 -22.01 -13.77
C LYS A 629 -33.23 -22.51 -14.78
N PRO A 630 -32.90 -22.77 -16.06
CA PRO A 630 -32.23 -24.02 -16.48
C PRO A 630 -31.21 -23.79 -17.64
N GLY A 631 -30.54 -24.78 -18.25
CA GLY A 631 -30.49 -26.25 -18.09
C GLY A 631 -29.61 -26.89 -19.19
N ASP A 632 -29.37 -28.21 -19.09
CA ASP A 632 -28.54 -29.04 -20.00
C ASP A 632 -27.04 -28.61 -20.08
N GLY A 633 -26.05 -29.42 -20.51
CA GLY A 633 -25.97 -30.71 -21.20
C GLY A 633 -25.07 -30.53 -22.44
N GLU A 634 -24.09 -31.38 -22.79
CA GLU A 634 -23.68 -32.72 -22.34
C GLU A 634 -22.14 -32.88 -22.53
N SER A 635 -21.56 -34.08 -22.40
CA SER A 635 -20.11 -34.35 -22.52
C SER A 635 -19.64 -34.74 -23.93
N THR A 636 -18.39 -34.40 -24.33
CA THR A 636 -17.35 -35.41 -24.74
C THR A 636 -15.97 -34.87 -25.15
N ALA A 637 -15.00 -35.79 -25.00
CA ALA A 637 -13.59 -35.92 -25.38
C ALA A 637 -12.93 -35.22 -26.61
N GLN A 638 -11.60 -35.01 -26.43
CA GLN A 638 -10.45 -35.25 -27.34
C GLN A 638 -10.21 -34.46 -28.66
N GLU A 639 -8.92 -34.07 -28.82
CA GLU A 639 -8.14 -33.96 -30.08
C GLU A 639 -8.58 -32.92 -31.14
N SER A 640 -7.71 -32.34 -32.00
CA SER A 640 -6.23 -32.32 -32.13
C SER A 640 -5.83 -31.25 -33.17
N GLU A 641 -4.60 -30.69 -33.11
CA GLU A 641 -3.84 -30.11 -34.26
C GLU A 641 -4.53 -28.91 -35.00
N GLU A 642 -3.94 -28.20 -35.98
CA GLU A 642 -2.61 -27.61 -36.17
C GLU A 642 -2.76 -26.44 -37.18
N THR A 643 -1.93 -25.36 -37.10
CA THR A 643 -1.63 -24.41 -38.23
C THR A 643 -2.84 -23.65 -38.85
N GLU A 644 -2.74 -22.72 -39.83
CA GLU A 644 -1.78 -21.65 -40.15
C GLU A 644 -2.53 -20.47 -40.85
N HIS A 645 -1.81 -19.36 -41.08
CA HIS A 645 -2.02 -18.23 -42.02
C HIS A 645 -3.28 -18.08 -42.90
N LEU A 646 -3.75 -16.82 -43.03
CA LEU A 646 -3.92 -15.97 -44.25
C LEU A 646 -4.74 -14.72 -43.84
N GLU A 647 -4.27 -13.48 -44.02
CA GLU A 647 -4.19 -12.64 -45.25
C GLU A 647 -5.53 -12.11 -45.81
N ASP A 648 -5.60 -10.77 -45.84
CA ASP A 648 -6.31 -9.83 -46.73
C ASP A 648 -7.68 -10.15 -47.35
N SER A 649 -8.66 -9.25 -47.11
CA SER A 649 -9.23 -8.38 -48.17
C SER A 649 -10.06 -7.22 -47.58
N ALA A 650 -10.36 -6.21 -48.42
CA ALA A 650 -10.91 -4.90 -48.01
C ALA A 650 -12.29 -4.57 -48.65
N GLU A 651 -12.70 -3.31 -48.50
CA GLU A 651 -13.80 -2.61 -49.22
C GLU A 651 -15.26 -3.05 -48.92
N SER A 652 -16.02 -2.24 -48.17
CA SER A 652 -16.98 -1.22 -48.69
C SER A 652 -18.45 -1.70 -48.50
N GLU A 653 -19.53 -0.90 -48.54
CA GLU A 653 -19.75 0.49 -48.96
C GLU A 653 -20.48 1.34 -47.88
N ALA A 654 -20.75 2.62 -48.19
CA ALA A 654 -21.46 3.57 -47.32
C ALA A 654 -22.98 3.63 -47.57
N ASN A 655 -23.72 4.35 -46.71
CA ASN A 655 -25.01 4.93 -47.08
C ASN A 655 -25.26 6.30 -46.41
N ARG A 656 -26.19 7.09 -46.96
CA ARG A 656 -26.28 8.56 -46.84
C ARG A 656 -27.58 9.07 -46.19
N PHE A 657 -27.68 10.41 -46.14
CA PHE A 657 -28.82 11.30 -45.81
C PHE A 657 -28.95 11.67 -44.31
N GLU A 658 -28.83 12.95 -43.88
CA GLU A 658 -29.52 14.22 -44.28
C GLU A 658 -30.93 14.33 -43.59
N ASP A 659 -31.38 15.46 -43.04
CA ASP A 659 -30.82 16.84 -43.03
C ASP A 659 -31.38 17.76 -41.92
N GLY A 660 -30.77 18.94 -41.74
CA GLY A 660 -31.41 20.19 -41.26
C GLY A 660 -31.49 20.49 -39.74
N ASP A 661 -31.52 21.76 -39.29
CA ASP A 661 -31.32 23.03 -40.02
C ASP A 661 -31.04 24.23 -39.06
N SER A 662 -30.23 25.20 -39.54
CA SER A 662 -30.20 26.64 -39.20
C SER A 662 -29.72 27.16 -37.83
N PRO A 663 -29.22 28.43 -37.74
CA PRO A 663 -28.79 29.35 -38.81
C PRO A 663 -27.33 29.88 -38.64
N ALA A 664 -26.79 30.47 -39.71
CA ALA A 664 -25.40 30.96 -39.77
C ALA A 664 -25.17 32.39 -39.22
N GLN A 665 -23.90 32.69 -38.92
CA GLN A 665 -23.31 34.03 -39.05
C GLN A 665 -22.04 33.92 -39.87
N GLU A 666 -21.88 34.79 -40.87
CA GLU A 666 -20.81 34.74 -41.85
C GLU A 666 -19.53 35.42 -41.33
N TYR A 667 -18.40 34.73 -41.46
CA TYR A 667 -17.06 35.33 -41.50
C TYR A 667 -16.34 34.74 -42.71
N GLU A 668 -15.84 35.59 -43.62
CA GLU A 668 -15.09 35.16 -44.80
C GLU A 668 -13.67 34.72 -44.39
N GLU A 669 -13.50 33.44 -44.06
CA GLU A 669 -12.17 32.84 -43.85
C GLU A 669 -11.51 32.62 -45.22
N MET A 670 -10.46 33.41 -45.52
CA MET A 670 -9.90 33.48 -46.87
C MET A 670 -8.87 32.37 -47.13
N ASP A 671 -9.08 31.62 -48.21
CA ASP A 671 -8.34 30.40 -48.58
C ASP A 671 -6.83 30.63 -48.77
N TYR A 672 -6.01 30.20 -47.80
CA TYR A 672 -4.54 30.24 -47.84
C TYR A 672 -3.84 29.06 -47.15
N LEU A 673 -4.57 27.97 -46.84
CA LEU A 673 -4.09 26.88 -45.96
C LEU A 673 -3.71 25.59 -46.71
N LYS A 674 -3.36 25.69 -48.00
CA LYS A 674 -3.14 24.52 -48.88
C LYS A 674 -1.72 24.32 -49.43
N ASP A 675 -0.88 25.36 -49.43
CA ASP A 675 0.43 25.37 -50.11
C ASP A 675 1.64 25.24 -49.15
N ILE A 676 1.46 24.68 -47.95
CA ILE A 676 2.55 24.51 -46.95
C ILE A 676 2.59 23.08 -46.39
N LEU A 677 3.00 22.14 -47.25
CA LEU A 677 3.60 20.86 -46.85
C LEU A 677 4.83 20.61 -47.73
N PRO A 678 6.06 20.70 -47.20
CA PRO A 678 7.25 20.19 -47.89
C PRO A 678 7.27 18.67 -47.79
N GLU A 679 7.29 17.97 -48.94
CA GLU A 679 7.54 16.53 -48.96
C GLU A 679 8.96 16.23 -48.44
N SER A 680 9.07 15.28 -47.51
CA SER A 680 10.30 15.00 -46.77
C SER A 680 11.20 14.00 -47.51
N GLU A 681 11.87 14.42 -48.58
CA GLU A 681 12.92 13.62 -49.22
C GLU A 681 14.11 14.47 -49.71
N VAL A 682 15.27 14.29 -49.07
CA VAL A 682 16.56 14.82 -49.54
C VAL A 682 17.55 13.65 -49.63
N PRO A 683 17.86 13.16 -50.84
CA PRO A 683 18.79 12.04 -51.00
C PRO A 683 20.22 12.38 -50.54
N PHE A 684 20.86 11.43 -49.84
CA PHE A 684 22.30 11.49 -49.59
C PHE A 684 23.07 11.51 -50.92
N HIS A 685 23.97 12.48 -51.09
CA HIS A 685 25.05 12.45 -52.08
C HIS A 685 26.36 12.87 -51.42
N ASP A 686 27.24 11.89 -51.23
CA ASP A 686 28.61 12.06 -50.77
C ASP A 686 29.50 12.55 -51.92
N TYR A 687 30.09 13.75 -51.78
CA TYR A 687 31.27 14.16 -52.55
C TYR A 687 32.07 15.25 -51.82
N GLY A 688 33.26 14.87 -51.35
CA GLY A 688 34.48 15.68 -51.47
C GLY A 688 34.67 16.86 -50.51
N GLU A 689 35.76 16.79 -49.74
CA GLU A 689 36.29 17.94 -49.00
C GLU A 689 36.66 19.08 -49.95
N ALA A 690 36.02 20.23 -49.77
CA ALA A 690 36.41 21.49 -50.39
C ALA A 690 36.32 22.60 -49.33
N GLU A 691 37.47 23.18 -48.98
CA GLU A 691 37.58 24.28 -48.01
C GLU A 691 36.88 25.54 -48.53
N ARG A 692 35.57 25.65 -48.29
CA ARG A 692 34.84 26.91 -48.43
C ARG A 692 35.26 27.82 -47.28
N CYS A 693 35.68 29.04 -47.62
CA CYS A 693 35.98 30.06 -46.62
C CYS A 693 34.68 30.47 -45.89
N GLU A 694 34.51 29.98 -44.66
CA GLU A 694 33.42 30.38 -43.77
C GLU A 694 33.60 31.85 -43.33
N VAL A 695 33.01 32.77 -44.09
CA VAL A 695 32.98 34.19 -43.72
C VAL A 695 31.96 34.38 -42.60
N ILE A 696 32.43 34.75 -41.41
CA ILE A 696 31.57 35.18 -40.31
C ILE A 696 30.97 36.53 -40.68
N ALA A 697 29.64 36.61 -40.78
CA ALA A 697 28.93 37.83 -41.18
C ALA A 697 28.52 38.68 -39.97
N GLU A 698 28.27 38.05 -38.83
CA GLU A 698 27.79 38.70 -37.61
C GLU A 698 28.27 37.90 -36.39
N VAL A 699 28.54 38.59 -35.28
CA VAL A 699 28.82 37.96 -33.98
C VAL A 699 27.94 38.62 -32.94
N PHE A 700 27.27 37.83 -32.09
CA PHE A 700 26.45 38.31 -30.99
C PHE A 700 26.77 37.56 -29.69
N THR A 701 26.52 38.22 -28.56
CA THR A 701 26.79 37.69 -27.21
C THR A 701 25.49 37.74 -26.40
N THR A 702 25.13 36.64 -25.75
CA THR A 702 23.95 36.52 -24.89
C THR A 702 24.20 37.10 -23.49
N SER A 703 23.13 37.37 -22.72
CA SER A 703 23.25 37.86 -21.35
C SER A 703 23.94 36.90 -20.36
N SER A 704 24.16 35.64 -20.74
CA SER A 704 25.00 34.68 -19.99
C SER A 704 26.50 34.79 -20.29
N GLY A 705 26.89 35.51 -21.36
CA GLY A 705 28.27 35.69 -21.80
C GLY A 705 28.74 34.77 -22.93
N ASN A 706 27.94 33.80 -23.38
CA ASN A 706 28.29 33.00 -24.55
C ASN A 706 28.25 33.85 -25.82
N THR A 707 29.15 33.56 -26.77
CA THR A 707 29.30 34.32 -28.01
C THR A 707 29.16 33.41 -29.21
N TYR A 708 28.37 33.85 -30.19
CA TYR A 708 27.89 33.06 -31.32
C TYR A 708 28.22 33.76 -32.64
N SER A 709 28.70 32.99 -33.61
CA SER A 709 29.14 33.42 -34.93
C SER A 709 28.11 33.01 -35.99
N VAL A 710 27.49 34.00 -36.63
CA VAL A 710 26.60 33.78 -37.78
C VAL A 710 27.43 33.64 -39.05
N LEU A 711 27.29 32.52 -39.73
CA LEU A 711 27.91 32.26 -41.02
C LEU A 711 27.19 33.05 -42.13
N GLY A 712 27.96 33.79 -42.92
CA GLY A 712 27.46 34.49 -44.10
C GLY A 712 27.08 33.51 -45.19
N ARG A 713 25.78 33.28 -45.38
CA ARG A 713 25.27 32.64 -46.59
C ARG A 713 25.40 33.62 -47.75
N GLU A 714 26.31 33.34 -48.68
CA GLU A 714 26.26 33.98 -50.00
C GLU A 714 24.93 33.60 -50.69
N GLU A 715 24.01 34.55 -50.81
CA GLU A 715 22.81 34.40 -51.62
C GLU A 715 23.20 34.45 -53.12
N THR A 716 23.68 33.33 -53.64
CA THR A 716 24.14 33.19 -55.03
C THR A 716 22.98 33.36 -56.03
N GLY A 717 22.69 34.61 -56.39
CA GLY A 717 21.85 34.96 -57.54
C GLY A 717 20.36 35.17 -57.27
N LYS A 718 20.03 36.13 -56.39
CA LYS A 718 18.82 36.99 -56.49
C LYS A 718 18.93 38.15 -55.49
N THR A 719 19.33 39.34 -55.97
CA THR A 719 19.06 40.59 -55.23
C THR A 719 17.57 40.68 -54.94
N LYS A 720 17.19 40.90 -53.68
CA LYS A 720 15.78 40.95 -53.28
C LYS A 720 15.11 42.14 -53.92
N THR A 721 13.85 42.00 -54.32
CA THR A 721 13.09 43.11 -54.92
C THR A 721 12.98 44.30 -53.96
N SER A 722 12.99 44.05 -52.64
CA SER A 722 13.11 45.06 -51.58
C SER A 722 14.41 45.86 -51.65
N GLU A 723 15.57 45.19 -51.79
CA GLU A 723 16.90 45.84 -51.84
C GLU A 723 16.99 46.85 -53.00
N ILE A 724 16.42 46.51 -54.16
CA ILE A 724 16.38 47.39 -55.34
C ILE A 724 15.45 48.59 -55.10
N TYR A 725 14.28 48.37 -54.49
CA TYR A 725 13.32 49.43 -54.15
C TYR A 725 13.93 50.43 -53.16
N TYR A 726 14.51 49.95 -52.05
CA TYR A 726 15.15 50.82 -51.06
C TYR A 726 16.37 51.57 -51.62
N ALA A 727 17.10 50.99 -52.59
CA ALA A 727 18.19 51.70 -53.28
C ALA A 727 17.71 52.90 -54.12
N GLU A 728 16.55 52.81 -54.79
CA GLU A 728 16.01 53.94 -55.56
C GLU A 728 15.62 55.16 -54.70
N PHE A 729 15.34 54.94 -53.40
CA PHE A 729 15.11 55.99 -52.40
C PHE A 729 16.36 56.37 -51.60
N ALA A 730 17.48 55.64 -51.75
CA ALA A 730 18.77 56.02 -51.19
C ALA A 730 19.53 57.02 -52.09
N GLU A 731 19.37 56.93 -53.41
CA GLU A 731 20.00 57.86 -54.37
C GLU A 731 19.25 59.18 -54.55
N LYS A 732 17.99 59.27 -54.12
CA LYS A 732 17.11 60.45 -54.26
C LYS A 732 16.70 60.93 -52.87
N THR A 733 16.77 62.23 -52.60
CA THR A 733 16.23 62.81 -51.35
C THR A 733 14.76 62.45 -51.20
N LEU A 734 14.41 61.74 -50.13
CA LEU A 734 13.06 61.24 -49.88
C LEU A 734 12.05 62.41 -49.87
N PRO A 735 10.88 62.27 -50.51
CA PRO A 735 9.81 63.26 -50.37
C PRO A 735 9.36 63.39 -48.91
N VAL A 736 9.22 64.63 -48.41
CA VAL A 736 8.88 64.96 -47.01
C VAL A 736 7.57 64.31 -46.52
N TYR A 737 6.66 63.94 -47.43
CA TYR A 737 5.44 63.21 -47.08
C TYR A 737 5.64 61.71 -46.84
N LEU A 738 6.74 61.12 -47.30
CA LEU A 738 7.11 59.71 -47.05
C LEU A 738 7.99 59.53 -45.80
N GLU A 739 8.74 60.57 -45.38
CA GLU A 739 9.68 60.52 -44.23
C GLU A 739 9.02 60.01 -42.93
N ASN A 740 7.71 60.22 -42.76
CA ASN A 740 6.96 59.82 -41.57
C ASN A 740 6.31 58.42 -41.67
N VAL A 741 6.49 57.71 -42.79
CA VAL A 741 5.86 56.41 -43.09
C VAL A 741 6.89 55.35 -43.52
N PHE A 742 8.03 55.78 -44.06
CA PHE A 742 9.12 54.92 -44.50
C PHE A 742 9.74 54.13 -43.33
N VAL A 743 9.80 52.80 -43.47
CA VAL A 743 10.54 51.91 -42.56
C VAL A 743 11.81 51.45 -43.29
N PRO A 744 13.02 51.77 -42.80
CA PRO A 744 14.26 51.31 -43.43
C PRO A 744 14.45 49.79 -43.31
N ASP A 745 15.01 49.13 -44.34
CA ASP A 745 15.41 47.71 -44.25
C ASP A 745 16.45 47.44 -43.13
N SER A 746 17.24 48.45 -42.76
CA SER A 746 18.12 48.38 -41.58
C SER A 746 17.36 48.13 -40.27
N PHE A 747 16.07 48.46 -40.18
CA PHE A 747 15.21 48.10 -39.05
C PHE A 747 14.77 46.64 -39.10
N PHE A 748 14.35 46.13 -40.27
CA PHE A 748 13.94 44.72 -40.42
C PHE A 748 15.11 43.75 -40.23
N THR A 749 16.30 44.09 -40.72
CA THR A 749 17.52 43.31 -40.49
C THR A 749 17.93 43.33 -39.01
N GLU A 750 17.93 44.49 -38.35
CA GLU A 750 18.22 44.57 -36.90
C GLU A 750 17.17 43.80 -36.05
N LEU A 751 15.89 43.83 -36.43
CA LEU A 751 14.85 43.07 -35.74
C LEU A 751 15.05 41.55 -35.90
N LYS A 752 15.52 41.08 -37.07
CA LYS A 752 15.91 39.67 -37.27
C LYS A 752 17.09 39.27 -36.37
N LYS A 753 18.10 40.14 -36.19
CA LYS A 753 19.18 39.91 -35.21
C LYS A 753 18.64 39.83 -33.78
N ARG A 754 17.75 40.75 -33.39
CA ARG A 754 17.16 40.78 -32.05
C ARG A 754 16.29 39.55 -31.78
N ILE A 755 15.54 39.07 -32.77
CA ILE A 755 14.83 37.78 -32.71
C ILE A 755 15.82 36.64 -32.47
N ARG A 756 16.90 36.57 -33.26
CA ARG A 756 17.95 35.54 -33.09
C ARG A 756 18.53 35.56 -31.67
N LEU A 757 18.92 36.73 -31.17
CA LEU A 757 19.43 36.90 -29.81
C LEU A 757 18.43 36.39 -28.77
N CYS A 758 17.15 36.81 -28.85
CA CYS A 758 16.12 36.36 -27.91
C CYS A 758 15.90 34.84 -27.93
N PHE A 759 16.00 34.18 -29.09
CA PHE A 759 15.92 32.72 -29.18
C PHE A 759 17.13 32.03 -28.51
N PHE A 760 18.34 32.58 -28.64
CA PHE A 760 19.52 32.02 -27.97
C PHE A 760 19.52 32.29 -26.45
N GLU A 761 19.11 33.47 -25.99
CA GLU A 761 18.90 33.74 -24.55
C GLU A 761 17.82 32.83 -23.95
N HIS A 762 16.74 32.57 -24.71
CA HIS A 762 15.71 31.62 -24.32
C HIS A 762 16.25 30.19 -24.24
N LEU A 763 17.00 29.75 -25.26
CA LEU A 763 17.60 28.43 -25.33
C LEU A 763 18.51 28.17 -24.13
N GLU A 764 19.46 29.07 -23.83
CA GLU A 764 20.42 28.88 -22.74
C GLU A 764 19.70 28.70 -21.40
N LYS A 765 18.73 29.58 -21.14
CA LYS A 765 17.90 29.54 -19.93
C LYS A 765 17.08 28.26 -19.85
N TRP A 766 16.45 27.84 -20.95
CA TRP A 766 15.63 26.63 -20.99
C TRP A 766 16.46 25.34 -20.90
N PHE A 767 17.63 25.31 -21.51
CA PHE A 767 18.59 24.21 -21.43
C PHE A 767 19.02 24.01 -19.97
N ALA A 768 19.46 25.08 -19.31
CA ALA A 768 19.84 25.04 -17.89
C ALA A 768 18.65 24.64 -16.99
N GLN A 769 17.46 25.22 -17.21
CA GLN A 769 16.27 24.90 -16.41
C GLN A 769 15.79 23.45 -16.62
N SER A 770 15.77 22.95 -17.85
CA SER A 770 15.27 21.60 -18.17
C SER A 770 16.24 20.51 -17.72
N LEU A 771 17.55 20.77 -17.81
CA LEU A 771 18.57 19.89 -17.25
C LEU A 771 18.53 19.90 -15.71
N SER A 772 18.39 21.07 -15.08
CA SER A 772 18.21 21.16 -13.62
C SER A 772 16.94 20.43 -13.16
N ASN A 773 15.82 20.60 -13.87
CA ASN A 773 14.57 19.89 -13.59
C ASN A 773 14.72 18.37 -13.69
N SER A 774 15.43 17.85 -14.70
CA SER A 774 15.62 16.40 -14.84
C SER A 774 16.50 15.81 -13.74
N TRP A 775 17.52 16.55 -13.27
CA TRP A 775 18.29 16.17 -12.07
C TRP A 775 17.42 16.17 -10.80
N ILE A 776 16.56 17.18 -10.60
CA ILE A 776 15.62 17.23 -9.46
C ILE A 776 14.64 16.05 -9.48
N ILE A 777 14.12 15.68 -10.67
CA ILE A 777 13.27 14.50 -10.85
C ILE A 777 14.05 13.22 -10.50
N VAL A 778 15.31 13.10 -10.94
CA VAL A 778 16.17 11.95 -10.63
C VAL A 778 16.48 11.83 -9.15
N THR A 779 16.82 12.92 -8.45
CA THR A 779 17.13 12.87 -7.01
C THR A 779 15.89 12.50 -6.20
N ALA A 780 14.74 13.12 -6.48
CA ALA A 780 13.48 12.79 -5.82
C ALA A 780 13.06 11.33 -6.08
N LYS A 781 13.22 10.83 -7.32
CA LYS A 781 12.91 9.43 -7.64
C LYS A 781 13.89 8.43 -7.02
N LYS A 782 15.18 8.77 -6.89
CA LYS A 782 16.14 7.96 -6.13
C LYS A 782 15.75 7.87 -4.65
N GLU A 783 15.35 8.98 -4.02
CA GLU A 783 14.91 9.00 -2.62
C GLU A 783 13.61 8.20 -2.39
N GLU A 784 12.64 8.30 -3.30
CA GLU A 784 11.43 7.48 -3.34
C GLU A 784 11.77 5.98 -3.42
N LEU A 785 12.66 5.59 -4.35
CA LEU A 785 13.09 4.20 -4.55
C LEU A 785 13.97 3.65 -3.41
N ASN A 786 14.75 4.51 -2.75
CA ASN A 786 15.50 4.17 -1.53
C ASN A 786 14.53 3.87 -0.38
N SER A 787 13.51 4.72 -0.20
CA SER A 787 12.48 4.57 0.83
C SER A 787 11.64 3.31 0.60
N GLU A 788 11.28 3.02 -0.65
CA GLU A 788 10.59 1.79 -1.05
C GLU A 788 11.43 0.54 -0.73
N LEU A 789 12.73 0.53 -1.08
CA LEU A 789 13.62 -0.58 -0.72
C LEU A 789 13.72 -0.77 0.79
N GLN A 790 13.92 0.32 1.56
CA GLN A 790 13.99 0.25 3.03
C GLN A 790 12.70 -0.32 3.64
N LEU A 791 11.53 0.09 3.14
CA LEU A 791 10.24 -0.44 3.58
C LEU A 791 10.11 -1.94 3.29
N HIS A 792 10.46 -2.39 2.09
CA HIS A 792 10.46 -3.83 1.76
C HIS A 792 11.41 -4.61 2.65
N LEU A 793 12.67 -4.18 2.80
CA LEU A 793 13.65 -4.84 3.66
C LEU A 793 13.18 -4.93 5.11
N HIS A 794 12.58 -3.86 5.65
CA HIS A 794 11.97 -3.84 6.98
C HIS A 794 10.83 -4.86 7.11
N MET A 795 9.94 -4.95 6.12
CA MET A 795 8.82 -5.92 6.13
C MET A 795 9.29 -7.38 5.98
N HIS A 796 10.38 -7.63 5.26
CA HIS A 796 10.97 -8.97 5.13
C HIS A 796 11.75 -9.40 6.38
N GLN A 797 12.39 -8.49 7.13
CA GLN A 797 13.27 -8.83 8.25
C GLN A 797 12.57 -9.69 9.35
N PRO A 798 11.35 -9.38 9.84
CA PRO A 798 10.63 -10.23 10.79
C PRO A 798 10.13 -11.58 10.23
N ARG A 799 10.21 -11.83 8.91
CA ARG A 799 9.76 -13.12 8.34
C ARG A 799 10.68 -14.27 8.79
N ARG A 800 11.99 -14.01 8.93
CA ARG A 800 12.98 -15.01 9.37
C ARG A 800 12.66 -15.54 10.77
N GLU A 801 12.47 -14.63 11.73
CA GLU A 801 12.10 -14.98 13.11
C GLU A 801 10.73 -15.65 13.22
N ARG A 802 9.73 -15.20 12.45
CA ARG A 802 8.38 -15.81 12.45
C ARG A 802 8.40 -17.24 11.92
N ILE A 803 9.14 -17.52 10.85
CA ILE A 803 9.27 -18.89 10.33
C ILE A 803 9.98 -19.81 11.35
N GLU A 804 10.96 -19.28 12.09
CA GLU A 804 11.64 -20.03 13.14
C GLU A 804 10.74 -20.27 14.37
N LYS A 805 10.08 -19.23 14.89
CA LYS A 805 9.25 -19.30 16.11
C LYS A 805 7.90 -19.96 15.87
N ASP A 806 7.18 -19.54 14.84
CA ASP A 806 5.77 -19.84 14.65
C ASP A 806 5.54 -21.11 13.80
N ILE A 807 6.58 -21.62 13.13
CA ILE A 807 6.51 -22.84 12.29
C ILE A 807 7.54 -23.88 12.73
N HIS A 808 8.84 -23.57 12.72
CA HIS A 808 9.87 -24.56 13.07
C HIS A 808 9.78 -25.00 14.53
N ASN A 809 9.74 -24.07 15.48
CA ASN A 809 9.77 -24.41 16.90
C ASN A 809 8.45 -25.06 17.37
N VAL A 810 7.31 -24.66 16.80
CA VAL A 810 6.03 -25.36 16.98
C VAL A 810 6.14 -26.81 16.51
N ARG A 811 6.61 -27.03 15.28
CA ARG A 811 6.72 -28.40 14.72
C ARG A 811 7.78 -29.24 15.45
N ALA A 812 8.86 -28.64 15.93
CA ALA A 812 9.86 -29.33 16.76
C ALA A 812 9.26 -29.78 18.10
N ALA A 813 8.44 -28.94 18.75
CA ALA A 813 7.75 -29.29 19.98
C ALA A 813 6.70 -30.40 19.77
N GLU A 814 5.94 -30.37 18.66
CA GLU A 814 5.03 -31.47 18.28
C GLU A 814 5.78 -32.81 18.16
N LEU A 815 6.89 -32.85 17.42
CA LEU A 815 7.70 -34.06 17.22
C LEU A 815 8.26 -34.61 18.55
N LEU A 816 8.66 -33.74 19.48
CA LEU A 816 9.09 -34.14 20.82
C LEU A 816 7.93 -34.73 21.63
N LEU A 817 6.76 -34.06 21.66
CA LEU A 817 5.57 -34.56 22.35
C LEU A 817 5.09 -35.90 21.78
N HIS A 818 5.22 -36.12 20.47
CA HIS A 818 4.93 -37.41 19.83
C HIS A 818 5.89 -38.50 20.33
N GLN A 819 7.19 -38.20 20.39
CA GLN A 819 8.22 -39.14 20.86
C GLN A 819 8.04 -39.47 22.35
N GLU A 820 7.84 -38.46 23.21
CA GLU A 820 7.59 -38.66 24.65
C GLU A 820 6.33 -39.51 24.89
N ARG A 821 5.26 -39.27 24.12
CA ARG A 821 4.02 -40.06 24.20
C ARG A 821 4.24 -41.53 23.84
N LEU A 822 5.06 -41.82 22.82
CA LEU A 822 5.45 -43.19 22.46
C LEU A 822 6.30 -43.85 23.55
N GLU A 823 7.28 -43.12 24.10
CA GLU A 823 8.17 -43.65 25.14
C GLU A 823 7.43 -43.93 26.44
N CYS A 824 6.51 -43.06 26.85
CA CYS A 824 5.61 -43.30 27.99
C CYS A 824 4.73 -44.53 27.79
N HIS A 825 4.16 -44.72 26.58
CA HIS A 825 3.37 -45.91 26.26
C HIS A 825 4.21 -47.19 26.31
N CYS A 826 5.38 -47.20 25.68
CA CYS A 826 6.31 -48.32 25.74
C CYS A 826 6.74 -48.63 27.19
N ALA A 827 6.96 -47.61 28.03
CA ALA A 827 7.29 -47.79 29.44
C ALA A 827 6.13 -48.46 30.21
N GLY A 828 4.89 -48.01 30.01
CA GLY A 828 3.69 -48.60 30.62
C GLY A 828 3.47 -50.06 30.22
N VAL A 829 3.69 -50.42 28.95
CA VAL A 829 3.64 -51.82 28.48
C VAL A 829 4.71 -52.67 29.20
N VAL A 830 5.91 -52.14 29.39
CA VAL A 830 7.00 -52.84 30.11
C VAL A 830 6.72 -52.99 31.61
N GLU A 831 6.10 -51.98 32.23
CA GLU A 831 5.67 -52.06 33.63
C GLU A 831 4.58 -53.12 33.81
N ALA A 832 3.55 -53.13 32.96
CA ALA A 832 2.51 -54.15 32.98
C ALA A 832 3.08 -55.56 32.78
N LEU A 833 4.02 -55.75 31.83
CA LEU A 833 4.72 -57.02 31.62
C LEU A 833 5.59 -57.46 32.83
N ASN A 834 6.03 -56.53 33.68
CA ASN A 834 6.69 -56.86 34.94
C ASN A 834 5.68 -57.16 36.07
N LYS A 835 4.53 -56.49 36.09
CA LYS A 835 3.40 -56.83 36.98
C LYS A 835 2.93 -58.27 36.75
N GLU A 836 2.68 -58.68 35.50
CA GLU A 836 2.19 -60.04 35.23
C GLU A 836 3.22 -61.15 35.55
N LYS A 837 4.53 -60.84 35.51
CA LYS A 837 5.56 -61.74 36.07
C LYS A 837 5.46 -61.86 37.59
N ASN A 838 5.17 -60.76 38.28
CA ASN A 838 5.04 -60.76 39.74
C ASN A 838 3.78 -61.51 40.19
N GLU A 839 2.65 -61.36 39.48
CA GLU A 839 1.43 -62.16 39.74
C GLU A 839 1.68 -63.65 39.47
N PHE A 840 2.43 -64.01 38.41
CA PHE A 840 2.83 -65.40 38.18
C PHE A 840 3.72 -65.98 39.31
N MET A 841 4.58 -65.16 39.92
CA MET A 841 5.36 -65.57 41.08
C MET A 841 4.49 -65.79 42.32
N LYS A 842 3.46 -64.97 42.57
CA LYS A 842 2.47 -65.23 43.64
C LYS A 842 1.72 -66.54 43.41
N LEU A 843 1.23 -66.77 42.19
CA LEU A 843 0.59 -68.05 41.83
C LEU A 843 1.50 -69.24 42.17
N ARG A 844 2.79 -69.15 41.83
CA ARG A 844 3.79 -70.19 42.16
C ARG A 844 3.93 -70.40 43.68
N GLU A 845 3.79 -69.35 44.50
CA GLU A 845 3.79 -69.46 45.96
C GLU A 845 2.50 -70.10 46.49
N ASP A 846 1.33 -69.68 45.99
CA ASP A 846 0.02 -70.26 46.34
C ASP A 846 -0.06 -71.77 46.02
N GLN A 847 0.39 -72.20 44.82
CA GLN A 847 0.42 -73.62 44.45
C GLN A 847 1.38 -74.43 45.34
N ASN A 848 2.49 -73.83 45.76
CA ASN A 848 3.41 -74.47 46.71
C ASN A 848 2.76 -74.67 48.09
N ASP A 849 1.93 -73.74 48.55
CA ASP A 849 1.21 -73.85 49.81
C ASP A 849 0.01 -74.81 49.74
N ILE A 850 -0.74 -74.84 48.64
CA ILE A 850 -1.72 -75.90 48.32
C ILE A 850 -1.04 -77.28 48.38
N SER A 851 0.12 -77.42 47.72
CA SER A 851 0.91 -78.65 47.72
C SER A 851 1.51 -79.01 49.10
N LYS A 852 1.77 -78.04 49.98
CA LYS A 852 2.13 -78.30 51.40
C LYS A 852 0.91 -78.78 52.18
N ASN A 853 -0.25 -78.17 51.99
CA ASN A 853 -1.50 -78.51 52.67
C ASN A 853 -1.95 -79.95 52.33
N PHE A 854 -1.91 -80.33 51.05
CA PHE A 854 -2.14 -81.71 50.60
C PHE A 854 -1.19 -82.70 51.28
N ARG A 855 0.13 -82.42 51.28
CA ARG A 855 1.12 -83.28 51.93
C ARG A 855 0.87 -83.46 53.44
N ARG A 856 0.45 -82.43 54.18
CA ARG A 856 0.03 -82.58 55.59
C ARG A 856 -1.22 -83.46 55.72
N ARG A 857 -2.23 -83.24 54.88
CA ARG A 857 -3.50 -83.99 54.92
C ARG A 857 -3.32 -85.48 54.63
N ILE A 858 -2.40 -85.84 53.73
CA ILE A 858 -1.97 -87.21 53.50
C ILE A 858 -1.22 -87.77 54.74
N GLN A 859 -0.36 -86.99 55.40
CA GLN A 859 0.32 -87.39 56.64
C GLN A 859 -0.66 -87.60 57.83
N ASP A 860 -1.72 -86.80 57.93
CA ASP A 860 -2.79 -87.00 58.92
C ASP A 860 -3.52 -88.33 58.67
N MET A 861 -3.70 -88.72 57.39
CA MET A 861 -4.25 -90.03 57.02
C MET A 861 -3.28 -91.19 57.33
N GLU A 862 -1.95 -91.01 57.26
CA GLU A 862 -0.95 -92.00 57.71
C GLU A 862 -1.14 -92.33 59.20
N ALA A 863 -1.31 -91.31 60.04
CA ALA A 863 -1.56 -91.47 61.48
C ALA A 863 -2.88 -92.20 61.78
N ILE A 864 -3.96 -91.86 61.07
CA ILE A 864 -5.26 -92.52 61.23
C ILE A 864 -5.16 -94.00 60.80
N PHE A 865 -4.50 -94.30 59.67
CA PHE A 865 -4.38 -95.65 59.13
C PHE A 865 -3.61 -96.59 60.08
N LEU A 866 -2.50 -96.12 60.65
CA LEU A 866 -1.67 -96.88 61.60
C LEU A 866 -2.43 -97.35 62.87
N SER A 867 -3.54 -96.68 63.23
CA SER A 867 -4.39 -97.04 64.37
C SER A 867 -5.48 -98.08 64.06
N SER A 868 -5.71 -98.42 62.79
CA SER A 868 -6.91 -99.13 62.35
C SER A 868 -6.82 -100.65 62.44
N THR A 869 -7.78 -101.28 63.12
CA THR A 869 -7.74 -102.71 63.46
C THR A 869 -8.48 -103.64 62.49
N LYS A 870 -9.19 -103.13 61.48
CA LYS A 870 -10.03 -103.90 60.51
C LYS A 870 -9.71 -103.58 59.06
N ALA A 871 -9.56 -104.61 58.21
CA ALA A 871 -9.26 -104.46 56.78
C ALA A 871 -10.27 -103.58 55.99
N GLU A 872 -11.57 -103.68 56.26
CA GLU A 872 -12.63 -102.91 55.56
C GLU A 872 -12.44 -101.38 55.67
N LYS A 873 -11.96 -100.90 56.82
CA LYS A 873 -11.65 -99.47 57.02
C LYS A 873 -10.43 -99.02 56.22
N LEU A 874 -9.49 -99.92 55.95
CA LEU A 874 -8.28 -99.62 55.18
C LEU A 874 -8.61 -99.39 53.71
N VAL A 875 -9.53 -100.20 53.15
CA VAL A 875 -10.02 -100.03 51.77
C VAL A 875 -10.80 -98.72 51.62
N ALA A 876 -11.65 -98.38 52.60
CA ALA A 876 -12.35 -97.09 52.60
C ALA A 876 -11.37 -95.89 52.68
N LEU A 877 -10.32 -95.98 53.50
CA LEU A 877 -9.24 -94.97 53.53
C LEU A 877 -8.45 -94.90 52.23
N SER A 878 -8.21 -96.01 51.54
CA SER A 878 -7.55 -96.03 50.22
C SER A 878 -8.38 -95.32 49.15
N ASN A 879 -9.69 -95.52 49.14
CA ASN A 879 -10.60 -94.79 48.24
C ASN A 879 -10.63 -93.29 48.59
N SER A 880 -10.61 -92.95 49.88
CA SER A 880 -10.49 -91.56 50.34
C SER A 880 -9.18 -90.90 49.89
N LEU A 881 -8.07 -91.66 49.90
CA LEU A 881 -6.76 -91.19 49.43
C LEU A 881 -6.79 -90.82 47.95
N HIS A 882 -7.39 -91.68 47.13
CA HIS A 882 -7.55 -91.44 45.70
C HIS A 882 -8.46 -90.21 45.44
N SER A 883 -9.51 -90.01 46.23
CA SER A 883 -10.31 -88.77 46.13
C SER A 883 -9.56 -87.51 46.57
N GLU A 884 -8.70 -87.56 47.58
CA GLU A 884 -7.87 -86.40 47.97
C GLU A 884 -6.81 -86.09 46.91
N LEU A 885 -6.26 -87.09 46.21
CA LEU A 885 -5.43 -86.87 45.02
C LEU A 885 -6.21 -86.20 43.89
N LEU A 886 -7.39 -86.73 43.53
CA LEU A 886 -8.23 -86.16 42.47
C LEU A 886 -8.62 -84.71 42.77
N ASN A 887 -9.03 -84.42 44.02
CA ASN A 887 -9.33 -83.06 44.47
C ASN A 887 -8.09 -82.13 44.35
N HIS A 888 -6.90 -82.61 44.72
CA HIS A 888 -5.68 -81.81 44.62
C HIS A 888 -5.28 -81.52 43.17
N VAL A 889 -5.36 -82.53 42.30
CA VAL A 889 -5.15 -82.38 40.85
C VAL A 889 -6.15 -81.40 40.26
N GLU A 890 -7.43 -81.54 40.59
CA GLU A 890 -8.50 -80.65 40.11
C GLU A 890 -8.30 -79.21 40.57
N VAL A 891 -7.95 -78.97 41.84
CA VAL A 891 -7.66 -77.62 42.36
C VAL A 891 -6.48 -76.97 41.63
N ILE A 892 -5.38 -77.69 41.41
CA ILE A 892 -4.22 -77.19 40.66
C ILE A 892 -4.60 -76.90 39.20
N GLN A 893 -5.29 -77.83 38.54
CA GLN A 893 -5.67 -77.64 37.13
C GLN A 893 -6.71 -76.54 36.92
N ILE A 894 -7.66 -76.34 37.84
CA ILE A 894 -8.61 -75.22 37.80
C ILE A 894 -7.87 -73.88 37.96
N SER A 895 -6.95 -73.79 38.94
CA SER A 895 -6.26 -72.53 39.26
C SER A 895 -5.17 -72.16 38.24
N LEU A 896 -4.45 -73.12 37.67
CA LEU A 896 -3.57 -72.88 36.53
C LEU A 896 -4.37 -72.48 35.27
N ARG A 897 -5.53 -73.10 35.02
CA ARG A 897 -6.41 -72.74 33.90
C ARG A 897 -7.03 -71.35 34.07
N SER A 898 -7.46 -70.97 35.28
CA SER A 898 -7.96 -69.62 35.54
C SER A 898 -6.87 -68.56 35.39
N TYR A 899 -5.65 -68.83 35.87
CA TYR A 899 -4.52 -67.91 35.66
C TYR A 899 -4.15 -67.79 34.18
N ARG A 900 -4.14 -68.90 33.42
CA ARG A 900 -3.90 -68.87 31.98
C ARG A 900 -4.91 -67.97 31.27
N ASN A 901 -6.21 -68.15 31.53
CA ASN A 901 -7.25 -67.31 30.93
C ASN A 901 -7.09 -65.83 31.30
N TYR A 902 -6.73 -65.53 32.56
CA TYR A 902 -6.42 -64.18 33.02
C TYR A 902 -5.21 -63.58 32.29
N LEU A 903 -4.13 -64.36 32.09
CA LEU A 903 -2.92 -63.94 31.38
C LEU A 903 -3.22 -63.67 29.90
N GLU A 904 -3.98 -64.55 29.25
CA GLU A 904 -4.43 -64.43 27.86
C GLU A 904 -5.28 -63.14 27.68
N GLU A 905 -6.16 -62.82 28.63
CA GLU A 905 -6.95 -61.58 28.65
C GLU A 905 -6.10 -60.32 28.95
N ALA A 906 -5.16 -60.41 29.90
CA ALA A 906 -4.31 -59.28 30.31
C ALA A 906 -3.30 -58.89 29.22
N LEU A 907 -2.66 -59.87 28.60
CA LEU A 907 -1.70 -59.63 27.51
C LEU A 907 -2.41 -59.30 26.19
N GLY A 908 -3.62 -59.85 25.95
CA GLY A 908 -4.51 -59.42 24.88
C GLY A 908 -4.78 -57.91 24.93
N LYS A 909 -5.18 -57.39 26.10
CA LYS A 909 -5.41 -55.95 26.30
C LYS A 909 -4.17 -55.08 26.06
N LEU A 910 -2.96 -55.58 26.32
CA LEU A 910 -1.71 -54.87 25.99
C LEU A 910 -1.45 -54.83 24.47
N ARG A 911 -1.77 -55.90 23.73
CA ARG A 911 -1.71 -55.94 22.26
C ARG A 911 -2.73 -54.96 21.66
N ASP A 912 -3.97 -54.98 22.15
CA ASP A 912 -5.03 -54.06 21.73
C ASP A 912 -4.64 -52.59 22.02
N SER A 913 -4.03 -52.32 23.18
CA SER A 913 -3.55 -50.99 23.54
C SER A 913 -2.44 -50.47 22.60
N ASN A 914 -1.53 -51.34 22.13
CA ASN A 914 -0.55 -50.97 21.08
C ASN A 914 -1.24 -50.63 19.74
N VAL A 915 -2.29 -51.37 19.38
CA VAL A 915 -3.06 -51.14 18.15
C VAL A 915 -3.88 -49.85 18.23
N ASP A 916 -4.51 -49.57 19.38
CA ASP A 916 -5.29 -48.35 19.61
C ASP A 916 -4.41 -47.09 19.72
N PHE A 917 -3.18 -47.22 20.22
CA PHE A 917 -2.18 -46.15 20.15
C PHE A 917 -1.92 -45.73 18.69
N LEU A 918 -1.71 -46.69 17.79
CA LEU A 918 -1.51 -46.40 16.36
C LEU A 918 -2.76 -45.80 15.70
N LYS A 919 -3.97 -46.27 16.02
CA LYS A 919 -5.23 -45.66 15.55
C LYS A 919 -5.41 -44.20 16.01
N ALA A 920 -4.77 -43.81 17.12
CA ALA A 920 -4.80 -42.44 17.63
C ALA A 920 -3.77 -41.51 16.95
N CYS A 921 -2.85 -42.04 16.13
CA CYS A 921 -1.81 -41.27 15.42
C CYS A 921 -2.29 -40.86 14.01
N ARG A 922 -3.29 -39.98 13.93
CA ARG A 922 -3.91 -39.54 12.67
C ARG A 922 -2.95 -38.78 11.77
N LEU A 923 -3.00 -39.07 10.47
CA LEU A 923 -2.15 -38.44 9.46
C LEU A 923 -2.62 -37.02 9.10
N PHE A 924 -1.72 -36.17 8.61
CA PHE A 924 -2.07 -34.86 8.04
C PHE A 924 -3.17 -34.94 6.95
N SER A 925 -3.18 -36.00 6.14
CA SER A 925 -4.22 -36.26 5.13
C SER A 925 -5.61 -36.57 5.71
N GLU A 926 -5.70 -36.80 7.01
CA GLU A 926 -6.93 -37.12 7.76
C GLU A 926 -7.34 -35.97 8.72
N GLY A 927 -6.68 -34.80 8.62
CA GLY A 927 -6.82 -33.70 9.58
C GLY A 927 -6.13 -33.96 10.93
N GLY A 928 -5.21 -34.92 10.98
CA GLY A 928 -4.29 -35.11 12.12
C GLY A 928 -2.99 -34.32 11.97
N ASN A 929 -2.02 -34.61 12.84
CA ASN A 929 -0.74 -33.89 12.93
C ASN A 929 0.50 -34.80 12.78
N PHE A 930 0.33 -36.07 12.41
CA PHE A 930 1.44 -36.99 12.15
C PHE A 930 1.78 -37.07 10.66
N SER A 931 3.07 -37.14 10.33
CA SER A 931 3.52 -37.55 8.99
C SER A 931 3.53 -39.07 8.84
N PRO A 932 3.44 -39.60 7.60
CA PRO A 932 3.53 -41.05 7.36
C PRO A 932 4.83 -41.69 7.86
N GLU A 933 5.95 -40.97 7.79
CA GLU A 933 7.26 -41.46 8.24
C GLU A 933 7.35 -41.58 9.78
N GLU A 934 6.69 -40.69 10.54
CA GLU A 934 6.56 -40.84 12.00
C GLU A 934 5.77 -42.10 12.35
N VAL A 935 4.60 -42.30 11.73
CA VAL A 935 3.74 -43.46 12.01
C VAL A 935 4.43 -44.77 11.63
N GLU A 936 5.23 -44.79 10.55
CA GLU A 936 6.05 -45.95 10.19
C GLU A 936 7.14 -46.26 11.24
N PHE A 937 7.80 -45.24 11.79
CA PHE A 937 8.76 -45.40 12.88
C PHE A 937 8.08 -45.89 14.17
N PHE A 938 6.89 -45.35 14.49
CA PHE A 938 6.10 -45.70 15.67
C PHE A 938 5.61 -47.14 15.59
N CYS A 939 5.13 -47.57 14.41
CA CYS A 939 4.75 -48.95 14.12
C CYS A 939 5.91 -49.92 14.41
N LYS A 940 7.09 -49.69 13.79
CA LYS A 940 8.30 -50.50 14.01
C LYS A 940 8.74 -50.54 15.47
N ARG A 941 8.49 -49.49 16.25
CA ARG A 941 8.80 -49.49 17.69
C ARG A 941 7.79 -50.31 18.51
N LEU A 942 6.50 -50.23 18.18
CA LEU A 942 5.45 -50.97 18.86
C LEU A 942 5.44 -52.46 18.47
N GLU A 943 5.78 -52.82 17.23
CA GLU A 943 6.06 -54.20 16.82
C GLU A 943 7.09 -54.87 17.73
N LYS A 944 8.15 -54.15 18.11
CA LYS A 944 9.20 -54.64 19.01
C LYS A 944 8.70 -54.90 20.43
N GLU A 945 7.86 -54.03 20.99
CA GLU A 945 7.29 -54.28 22.33
C GLU A 945 6.15 -55.32 22.27
N THR A 946 5.42 -55.46 21.16
CA THR A 946 4.49 -56.59 20.93
C THR A 946 5.25 -57.92 20.92
N GLY A 947 6.36 -58.03 20.18
CA GLY A 947 7.23 -59.22 20.23
C GLY A 947 7.86 -59.49 21.61
N ARG A 948 7.89 -58.48 22.50
CA ARG A 948 8.28 -58.62 23.91
C ARG A 948 7.13 -59.11 24.78
N ILE A 949 5.87 -58.78 24.47
CA ILE A 949 4.68 -59.43 25.03
C ILE A 949 4.73 -60.92 24.67
N ASP A 950 4.84 -61.27 23.38
CA ASP A 950 4.94 -62.66 22.90
C ASP A 950 6.03 -63.47 23.62
N PHE A 951 7.22 -62.88 23.79
CA PHE A 951 8.35 -63.54 24.46
C PHE A 951 8.09 -63.79 25.95
N ILE A 952 7.46 -62.84 26.66
CA ILE A 952 7.17 -62.98 28.09
C ILE A 952 5.99 -63.93 28.32
N GLU A 953 4.98 -63.89 27.45
CA GLU A 953 3.87 -64.85 27.41
C GLU A 953 4.38 -66.28 27.25
N GLY A 954 5.21 -66.52 26.24
CA GLY A 954 5.84 -67.83 25.99
C GLY A 954 6.70 -68.31 27.17
N LEU A 955 7.47 -67.43 27.81
CA LEU A 955 8.24 -67.79 29.01
C LEU A 955 7.35 -68.20 30.19
N ILE A 956 6.28 -67.45 30.48
CA ILE A 956 5.35 -67.76 31.57
C ILE A 956 4.63 -69.08 31.27
N MET A 957 4.13 -69.27 30.04
CA MET A 957 3.45 -70.50 29.61
C MET A 957 4.34 -71.74 29.72
N ILE A 958 5.58 -71.67 29.25
CA ILE A 958 6.55 -72.78 29.37
C ILE A 958 6.83 -73.12 30.85
N ASP A 959 6.90 -72.12 31.74
CA ASP A 959 7.07 -72.37 33.16
C ASP A 959 5.79 -72.83 33.87
N MET A 960 4.59 -72.51 33.34
CA MET A 960 3.31 -73.06 33.79
C MET A 960 3.16 -74.54 33.44
N GLU A 961 3.53 -74.96 32.23
CA GLU A 961 3.50 -76.37 31.82
C GLU A 961 4.48 -77.23 32.65
N LYS A 962 5.68 -76.70 32.92
CA LYS A 962 6.60 -77.30 33.90
C LYS A 962 6.01 -77.32 35.30
N MET A 963 5.31 -76.27 35.73
CA MET A 963 4.72 -76.19 37.06
C MET A 963 3.62 -77.24 37.24
N GLU A 964 2.71 -77.39 36.27
CA GLU A 964 1.67 -78.42 36.28
C GLU A 964 2.29 -79.82 36.36
N SER A 965 3.18 -80.17 35.43
CA SER A 965 3.84 -81.48 35.38
C SER A 965 4.62 -81.80 36.67
N ASN A 966 5.40 -80.86 37.20
CA ASN A 966 6.12 -81.04 38.47
C ASN A 966 5.19 -81.25 39.68
N TYR A 967 4.01 -80.62 39.73
CA TYR A 967 3.06 -80.83 40.83
C TYR A 967 2.24 -82.10 40.68
N LEU A 968 1.85 -82.48 39.46
CA LEU A 968 1.20 -83.76 39.18
C LEU A 968 2.13 -84.94 39.50
N GLU A 969 3.41 -84.87 39.13
CA GLU A 969 4.41 -85.87 39.48
C GLU A 969 4.64 -85.90 41.01
N GLN A 970 4.83 -84.77 41.69
CA GLN A 970 4.96 -84.75 43.15
C GLN A 970 3.72 -85.31 43.87
N ALA A 971 2.51 -84.99 43.41
CA ALA A 971 1.28 -85.47 44.04
C ALA A 971 1.13 -86.99 43.87
N THR A 972 1.35 -87.50 42.65
CA THR A 972 1.30 -88.94 42.36
C THR A 972 2.45 -89.71 43.01
N GLU A 973 3.66 -89.14 43.12
CA GLU A 973 4.79 -89.78 43.81
C GLU A 973 4.55 -89.88 45.33
N VAL A 974 3.99 -88.83 45.96
CA VAL A 974 3.55 -88.87 47.37
C VAL A 974 2.50 -89.96 47.58
N ILE A 975 1.50 -90.06 46.70
CA ILE A 975 0.46 -91.08 46.75
C ILE A 975 1.04 -92.48 46.52
N ASN A 976 1.90 -92.68 45.53
CA ASN A 976 2.52 -93.99 45.25
C ASN A 976 3.42 -94.45 46.42
N LYS A 977 4.18 -93.54 47.04
CA LYS A 977 4.96 -93.81 48.27
C LYS A 977 4.06 -94.12 49.48
N PHE A 978 2.83 -93.62 49.48
CA PHE A 978 1.81 -93.95 50.47
C PHE A 978 1.24 -95.34 50.17
N GLU A 979 0.58 -95.53 49.03
CA GLU A 979 -0.09 -96.77 48.63
C GLU A 979 0.84 -97.99 48.68
N THR A 980 2.11 -97.88 48.29
CA THR A 980 3.07 -99.00 48.40
C THR A 980 3.37 -99.41 49.83
N LYS A 981 3.53 -98.47 50.79
CA LYS A 981 3.61 -98.80 52.23
C LYS A 981 2.34 -99.51 52.70
N PHE A 982 1.18 -98.95 52.37
CA PHE A 982 -0.09 -99.41 52.92
C PHE A 982 -0.63 -100.67 52.25
N HIS A 983 -0.25 -100.96 51.00
CA HIS A 983 -0.51 -102.24 50.35
C HIS A 983 0.18 -103.37 51.13
N ASN A 984 1.47 -103.20 51.48
CA ASN A 984 2.20 -104.17 52.29
C ASN A 984 1.53 -104.37 53.66
N LEU A 985 1.24 -103.28 54.39
CA LEU A 985 0.56 -103.34 55.69
C LEU A 985 -0.86 -103.93 55.62
N ALA A 986 -1.62 -103.66 54.55
CA ALA A 986 -2.94 -104.24 54.34
C ALA A 986 -2.87 -105.74 54.01
N MET A 987 -1.88 -106.16 53.21
CA MET A 987 -1.63 -107.56 52.88
C MET A 987 -1.18 -108.35 54.12
N ASP A 988 -0.29 -107.80 54.94
CA ASP A 988 0.10 -108.37 56.24
C ASP A 988 -1.09 -108.45 57.19
N ARG A 989 -1.95 -107.42 57.23
CA ARG A 989 -3.14 -107.40 58.09
C ARG A 989 -4.18 -108.44 57.63
N LEU A 990 -4.42 -108.57 56.33
CA LEU A 990 -5.27 -109.60 55.73
C LEU A 990 -4.71 -111.01 55.98
N PHE A 991 -3.39 -111.19 55.88
CA PHE A 991 -2.71 -112.44 56.21
C PHE A 991 -2.88 -112.80 57.69
N MET A 992 -2.74 -111.83 58.60
CA MET A 992 -3.01 -112.01 60.03
C MET A 992 -4.48 -112.33 60.33
N GLU A 993 -5.46 -111.70 59.66
CA GLU A 993 -6.87 -112.11 59.76
C GLU A 993 -7.12 -113.54 59.23
N LYS A 994 -6.37 -113.96 58.20
CA LYS A 994 -6.41 -115.32 57.65
C LYS A 994 -5.81 -116.34 58.61
N ILE A 995 -4.68 -116.03 59.26
CA ILE A 995 -4.09 -116.82 60.35
C ILE A 995 -5.05 -116.90 61.55
N GLN A 996 -5.69 -115.79 61.94
CA GLN A 996 -6.67 -115.79 63.03
C GLN A 996 -7.84 -116.76 62.73
N ARG A 997 -8.37 -116.75 61.49
CA ARG A 997 -9.39 -117.71 61.02
C ARG A 997 -8.89 -119.16 61.00
N PHE A 998 -7.64 -119.41 60.62
CA PHE A 998 -7.05 -120.75 60.67
C PHE A 998 -6.85 -121.25 62.11
N LEU A 999 -6.37 -120.41 63.03
CA LEU A 999 -6.22 -120.73 64.45
C LEU A 999 -7.55 -121.06 65.11
N THR A 1000 -8.62 -120.30 64.84
CA THR A 1000 -9.95 -120.63 65.37
C THR A 1000 -10.49 -121.94 64.80
N ASN A 1001 -10.29 -122.24 63.51
CA ASN A 1001 -10.64 -123.54 62.92
C ASN A 1001 -9.83 -124.70 63.53
N LEU A 1002 -8.54 -124.50 63.83
CA LEU A 1002 -7.70 -125.48 64.51
C LEU A 1002 -8.15 -125.73 65.95
N GLN A 1003 -8.50 -124.67 66.70
CA GLN A 1003 -9.09 -124.82 68.05
C GLN A 1003 -10.41 -125.60 68.02
N VAL A 1004 -11.26 -125.38 67.01
CA VAL A 1004 -12.52 -126.14 66.85
C VAL A 1004 -12.23 -127.63 66.59
N LYS A 1005 -11.28 -127.96 65.69
CA LYS A 1005 -10.87 -129.35 65.42
C LYS A 1005 -10.23 -130.04 66.64
N ILE A 1006 -9.38 -129.35 67.39
CA ILE A 1006 -8.78 -129.90 68.62
C ILE A 1006 -9.89 -130.18 69.66
N LYS A 1007 -10.88 -129.29 69.80
CA LYS A 1007 -12.03 -129.52 70.69
C LYS A 1007 -12.90 -130.70 70.27
N SER A 1008 -13.11 -130.95 68.98
CA SER A 1008 -13.86 -132.14 68.53
C SER A 1008 -13.09 -133.44 68.82
N GLU A 1009 -11.76 -133.46 68.65
CA GLU A 1009 -10.98 -134.68 68.87
C GLU A 1009 -10.82 -135.02 70.38
N VAL A 1010 -10.73 -134.00 71.24
CA VAL A 1010 -10.80 -134.19 72.71
C VAL A 1010 -12.16 -134.75 73.14
N ALA A 1011 -13.26 -134.35 72.49
CA ALA A 1011 -14.58 -134.95 72.75
C ALA A 1011 -14.64 -136.43 72.32
N ASN A 1012 -14.03 -136.76 71.18
CA ASN A 1012 -13.95 -138.12 70.63
C ASN A 1012 -13.15 -139.06 71.57
N SER A 1013 -12.00 -138.62 72.07
CA SER A 1013 -11.17 -139.38 73.01
C SER A 1013 -11.88 -139.68 74.34
N ASN A 1014 -12.61 -138.71 74.91
CA ASN A 1014 -13.38 -138.91 76.13
C ASN A 1014 -14.50 -139.96 75.99
N LEU A 1015 -15.13 -140.06 74.81
CA LEU A 1015 -16.16 -141.06 74.52
C LEU A 1015 -15.58 -142.50 74.50
N GLN A 1016 -14.37 -142.67 73.99
CA GLN A 1016 -13.65 -143.95 74.01
C GLN A 1016 -13.30 -144.37 75.45
N ALA A 1017 -12.84 -143.42 76.29
CA ALA A 1017 -12.53 -143.68 77.70
C ALA A 1017 -13.75 -144.13 78.51
N GLN A 1018 -14.93 -143.53 78.31
CA GLN A 1018 -16.18 -143.96 78.94
C GLN A 1018 -16.58 -145.38 78.50
N THR A 1019 -16.39 -145.71 77.21
CA THR A 1019 -16.69 -147.03 76.66
C THR A 1019 -15.83 -148.12 77.31
N LEU A 1020 -14.53 -147.86 77.54
CA LEU A 1020 -13.61 -148.80 78.17
C LEU A 1020 -14.03 -149.14 79.62
N ASN A 1021 -14.37 -148.13 80.43
CA ASN A 1021 -14.81 -148.34 81.82
C ASN A 1021 -16.10 -149.18 81.90
N SER A 1022 -17.05 -148.98 80.99
CA SER A 1022 -18.29 -149.77 80.93
C SER A 1022 -18.07 -151.27 80.66
N SER A 1023 -16.91 -151.63 80.09
CA SER A 1023 -16.49 -153.01 79.82
C SER A 1023 -15.85 -153.66 81.05
N LEU A 1024 -15.05 -152.91 81.82
CA LEU A 1024 -14.41 -153.39 83.05
C LEU A 1024 -15.42 -153.76 84.15
N GLU A 1025 -16.45 -152.95 84.37
CA GLU A 1025 -17.51 -153.28 85.36
C GLU A 1025 -18.23 -154.60 85.05
N LYS A 1026 -18.47 -154.89 83.76
CA LYS A 1026 -19.12 -156.13 83.31
C LYS A 1026 -18.22 -157.35 83.49
N PHE A 1027 -16.90 -157.17 83.52
CA PHE A 1027 -15.93 -158.23 83.79
C PHE A 1027 -15.84 -158.53 85.30
N LEU A 1028 -15.75 -157.49 86.14
CA LEU A 1028 -15.76 -157.61 87.60
C LEU A 1028 -17.01 -158.34 88.12
N LYS A 1029 -18.21 -157.96 87.64
CA LYS A 1029 -19.49 -158.60 88.00
C LYS A 1029 -19.60 -160.08 87.57
N LYS A 1030 -18.71 -160.58 86.70
CA LYS A 1030 -18.62 -162.01 86.33
C LYS A 1030 -17.59 -162.80 87.15
N ILE A 1031 -16.61 -162.13 87.75
CA ILE A 1031 -15.62 -162.78 88.64
C ILE A 1031 -16.24 -163.05 90.02
N ASP A 1032 -16.96 -162.06 90.55
CA ASP A 1032 -17.62 -162.11 91.86
C ASP A 1032 -18.60 -163.30 91.99
N ALA A 1033 -19.39 -163.54 90.93
CA ALA A 1033 -20.37 -164.62 90.84
C ALA A 1033 -19.80 -166.06 90.91
N CYS A 1034 -18.48 -166.24 90.88
CA CYS A 1034 -17.82 -167.55 90.97
C CYS A 1034 -17.17 -167.83 92.33
N ALA A 1035 -17.07 -166.84 93.23
CA ALA A 1035 -16.29 -166.97 94.47
C ALA A 1035 -17.11 -167.44 95.68
N HIS A 1036 -18.37 -167.00 95.82
CA HIS A 1036 -19.15 -167.17 97.04
C HIS A 1036 -20.60 -167.64 96.75
N PRO A 1037 -20.88 -168.97 96.81
CA PRO A 1037 -22.22 -169.50 96.60
C PRO A 1037 -23.07 -169.43 97.88
N THR A 1038 -24.11 -168.59 97.87
CA THR A 1038 -25.23 -168.65 98.83
C THR A 1038 -26.56 -168.80 98.10
N VAL A 1039 -27.51 -169.48 98.73
CA VAL A 1039 -28.65 -170.08 98.04
C VAL A 1039 -29.76 -169.07 97.76
N ASP A 1040 -29.77 -168.51 96.55
CA ASP A 1040 -30.96 -168.54 95.68
C ASP A 1040 -30.64 -168.17 94.22
N LYS A 1041 -31.39 -168.75 93.27
CA LYS A 1041 -31.35 -168.54 91.79
C LYS A 1041 -30.21 -169.16 90.97
N GLU A 1042 -30.44 -170.43 90.60
CA GLU A 1042 -30.39 -170.94 89.21
C GLU A 1042 -29.08 -170.88 88.40
N VAL A 1043 -28.28 -171.94 88.57
CA VAL A 1043 -27.68 -172.79 87.52
C VAL A 1043 -27.61 -172.25 86.07
N SER A 1044 -26.39 -172.11 85.55
CA SER A 1044 -26.07 -172.35 84.13
C SER A 1044 -24.69 -173.02 83.98
N SER A 1045 -24.44 -173.73 82.87
CA SER A 1045 -23.38 -174.75 82.77
C SER A 1045 -22.03 -174.25 82.20
N LYS A 1046 -21.00 -175.09 82.32
CA LYS A 1046 -19.57 -174.72 82.24
C LYS A 1046 -18.98 -174.46 80.84
N ASP A 1047 -19.75 -174.55 79.76
CA ASP A 1047 -19.20 -174.48 78.39
C ASP A 1047 -18.92 -173.05 77.88
N THR A 1048 -19.43 -172.00 78.53
CA THR A 1048 -19.21 -170.60 78.09
C THR A 1048 -17.84 -170.03 78.46
N ALA A 1049 -17.10 -170.65 79.39
CA ALA A 1049 -15.82 -170.14 79.89
C ALA A 1049 -14.68 -170.15 78.85
N ARG A 1050 -14.78 -170.95 77.77
CA ARG A 1050 -13.77 -171.00 76.70
C ARG A 1050 -13.95 -169.96 75.59
N SER A 1051 -15.14 -169.39 75.43
CA SER A 1051 -15.41 -168.46 74.32
C SER A 1051 -14.91 -167.03 74.58
N CYS A 1052 -14.95 -166.56 75.84
CA CYS A 1052 -14.59 -165.16 76.16
C CYS A 1052 -13.08 -164.83 76.03
N MET A 1053 -12.18 -165.81 75.98
CA MET A 1053 -10.74 -165.58 75.78
C MET A 1053 -10.34 -165.29 74.32
N MET A 1054 -11.27 -165.39 73.36
CA MET A 1054 -10.97 -165.24 71.92
C MET A 1054 -11.39 -163.89 71.32
N CYS A 1055 -12.11 -163.04 72.06
CA CYS A 1055 -12.63 -161.75 71.56
C CYS A 1055 -11.95 -160.52 72.18
N MET A 1056 -10.71 -160.65 72.65
CA MET A 1056 -9.90 -159.56 73.23
C MET A 1056 -8.54 -159.38 72.53
N ILE A 1057 -8.45 -159.75 71.25
CA ILE A 1057 -7.31 -159.49 70.36
C ILE A 1057 -7.82 -158.91 69.02
N VAL A 1058 -8.37 -157.69 69.10
CA VAL A 1058 -8.46 -156.68 68.04
C VAL A 1058 -8.25 -155.33 68.71
#